data_AF-A0A957B244-F1
#
_entry.id   AF-A0A957B244-F1
#
_cell.length_a   1.000
_cell.length_b   1.000
_cell.length_c   1.000
_cell.angle_alpha   90.00
_cell.angle_beta   90.00
_cell.angle_gamma   90.00
#
_symmetry.space_group_name_H-M   'P 1'
#
loop_
_entity.id
_entity.type
_entity.pdbx_description
1 polymer ?
#
loop_
_entity_poly.entity_id
_entity_poly.type
_entity_poly.pdbx_seq_one_letter_code
_entity_poly.pdbx_strand_id
1 'polypeptide(L)'
;TYGNALASFSGGNVGNAQFPIMYALGPGTDNYAVFVDHVYAQFWTFNNDPFVMQTSNLPIRWYVMTGADLPDLRANYMELTGTPPVPPKQFFGLWVSEYGYENWQDVTGIVESMRQAAFPLDGIVIDLYWFGGIGRNSQMGSLTWDEQAFPNPATFIEQLRQQYGVGIMTIEEPYVSESAKGYIEADEQGVFVADCAECDPVRLNDWWGMGTLVDWSNPEAAAWWHDNRRQPLIQDGIVGHWADLGEPEDYDESGWYAGLPELGLHDHASIHNLYNLFWSQSIWEGYQRNEVMQRPFILSRSGTAGSQRYGVAMWSGDIAANMPSLTEQMNVQMHMSLSGIDYFGSDVGGFFRQASDPVLGQDGMYSLWLANSALLDVPLRPHTFDLQNEHETAPSLIGDVVSNLANVRLRYQLSPYLYTLAHMAYRTGEAIYPPLVYYFQDDPSVRTLGSQKMVGSQMMMATLTDYDPEATTVYLPRGSWFNFHTGAYIESEGEWVEVLAQPDDPLQVPLFVRDGAVIPRMTVDDQTLNLLGQRADGSIQDVLVFDIYHANEDGAFTLIEDDGETMAYQSGAVRETTVTHTADGENLTVTVGAANGTYDGAPDQHNVEIRLTSPGLTVEQVLLNGEPLTERASEAEDQGWLQLDSGVVLAKSGLISVDTALEFSFQPAQAAAQVDRPLLLAHYMPWYQTPDVSGYWGWHWTMEHFNPAMVDADGHPQIASQFMPLTGPYDSQDEAVLEYQVLLMKLSGIDGVIVDWYGTAHYNDYVTLNAATGKLFDMVTRAGLRFALCYEDRTVMNMVNDGRLTAETAFEQGQDDLTYAGQHWFGDDAYVTYENRPLLFVFGPTYFRQPSDWAAIFTNLDTQPALITLDQNMSFGALAGYPWPPMQMAGGAELFPAVLESYLERFYRNAQRGDFIVGSAFPGFYDIYEQAGVRSSYGFLDARDGETLRQTLSMALEQRADIVQLVTWNDYGEGTMIEPTDETGYHYLEIIQAARRELDDSFEPMEDHLRLPINLLQARRSYEGDEVVNTQLDLVFELIVAGDFAAAQDILGTYSPPN
;
A
#
# COMPACT_ATOMS: atom_id res chain seq x y z
N THR A 1 -33.13 -30.70 4.27
CA THR A 1 -32.94 -29.37 4.86
C THR A 1 -33.93 -28.43 4.19
N TYR A 2 -34.47 -27.47 4.93
CA TYR A 2 -35.50 -26.55 4.43
C TYR A 2 -34.93 -25.28 3.77
N GLY A 3 -33.60 -25.18 3.67
CA GLY A 3 -32.87 -24.10 3.01
C GLY A 3 -31.67 -23.72 3.87
N ASN A 4 -31.85 -22.68 4.70
CA ASN A 4 -30.87 -22.20 5.67
C ASN A 4 -30.36 -23.35 6.57
N ALA A 5 -29.05 -23.47 6.77
CA ALA A 5 -28.46 -24.52 7.60
C ALA A 5 -26.99 -24.24 7.91
N LEU A 6 -26.45 -24.79 9.00
CA LEU A 6 -25.02 -25.01 9.09
C LEU A 6 -24.59 -26.19 8.22
N ALA A 7 -23.47 -26.04 7.52
CA ALA A 7 -22.87 -27.08 6.70
C ALA A 7 -21.38 -27.22 7.01
N SER A 8 -20.89 -28.45 7.14
CA SER A 8 -19.46 -28.65 7.39
C SER A 8 -18.61 -28.28 6.17
N PHE A 9 -17.52 -27.55 6.41
CA PHE A 9 -16.54 -27.18 5.40
C PHE A 9 -15.14 -27.10 6.02
N SER A 10 -14.16 -27.76 5.40
CA SER A 10 -12.72 -27.67 5.75
C SER A 10 -12.38 -27.79 7.26
N GLY A 11 -13.13 -28.60 8.02
CA GLY A 11 -12.89 -28.80 9.45
C GLY A 11 -13.63 -27.82 10.38
N GLY A 12 -14.49 -26.95 9.84
CA GLY A 12 -15.45 -26.13 10.58
C GLY A 12 -16.86 -26.27 10.00
N ASN A 13 -17.73 -25.32 10.35
CA ASN A 13 -19.09 -25.21 9.83
C ASN A 13 -19.34 -23.80 9.28
N VAL A 14 -19.88 -23.73 8.06
CA VAL A 14 -20.27 -22.47 7.41
C VAL A 14 -21.78 -22.30 7.43
N GLY A 15 -22.25 -21.06 7.48
CA GLY A 15 -23.64 -20.70 7.27
C GLY A 15 -24.03 -20.85 5.79
N ASN A 16 -24.99 -21.74 5.49
CA ASN A 16 -25.70 -21.75 4.22
C ASN A 16 -26.95 -20.88 4.36
N ALA A 17 -27.00 -19.73 3.67
CA ALA A 17 -28.11 -18.79 3.72
C ALA A 17 -28.77 -18.59 2.33
N GLN A 18 -30.09 -18.59 2.27
CA GLN A 18 -30.85 -18.55 1.03
C GLN A 18 -31.23 -17.12 0.62
N PHE A 19 -30.44 -16.55 -0.30
CA PHE A 19 -30.73 -15.30 -1.02
C PHE A 19 -31.00 -15.61 -2.51
N PRO A 20 -32.27 -15.73 -2.94
CA PRO A 20 -32.59 -16.28 -4.25
C PRO A 20 -32.53 -15.23 -5.38
N ILE A 21 -31.37 -14.62 -5.57
CA ILE A 21 -31.08 -13.62 -6.61
C ILE A 21 -29.93 -14.11 -7.50
N MET A 22 -30.11 -14.00 -8.81
CA MET A 22 -29.09 -14.31 -9.82
C MET A 22 -28.90 -13.10 -10.74
N TYR A 23 -27.65 -12.76 -11.04
CA TYR A 23 -27.28 -11.78 -12.06
C TYR A 23 -26.65 -12.48 -13.26
N ALA A 24 -27.04 -12.09 -14.47
CA ALA A 24 -26.55 -12.66 -15.71
C ALA A 24 -26.07 -11.56 -16.66
N LEU A 25 -24.88 -11.76 -17.22
CA LEU A 25 -24.23 -10.86 -18.17
C LEU A 25 -24.20 -11.52 -19.57
N GLY A 26 -24.81 -10.86 -20.55
CA GLY A 26 -24.86 -11.32 -21.94
C GLY A 26 -23.85 -10.59 -22.86
N PRO A 27 -23.55 -11.13 -24.06
CA PRO A 27 -22.80 -10.40 -25.08
C PRO A 27 -23.54 -9.11 -25.46
N GLY A 28 -22.88 -7.95 -25.39
CA GLY A 28 -23.45 -6.67 -25.84
C GLY A 28 -24.52 -6.07 -24.93
N THR A 29 -24.35 -6.15 -23.60
CA THR A 29 -25.23 -5.54 -22.57
C THR A 29 -26.64 -6.14 -22.43
N ASP A 30 -26.85 -7.39 -22.84
CA ASP A 30 -28.08 -8.16 -22.54
C ASP A 30 -28.11 -8.61 -21.06
N ASN A 31 -27.96 -7.65 -20.14
CA ASN A 31 -27.83 -7.86 -18.70
C ASN A 31 -29.21 -8.02 -18.06
N TYR A 32 -29.37 -9.05 -17.23
CA TYR A 32 -30.60 -9.23 -16.46
C TYR A 32 -30.34 -9.84 -15.08
N ALA A 33 -31.22 -9.55 -14.15
CA ALA A 33 -31.25 -10.17 -12.83
C ALA A 33 -32.59 -10.88 -12.60
N VAL A 34 -32.55 -11.97 -11.85
CA VAL A 34 -33.70 -12.82 -11.54
C VAL A 34 -33.78 -13.03 -10.04
N PHE A 35 -34.81 -12.44 -9.42
CA PHE A 35 -35.15 -12.68 -8.02
C PHE A 35 -36.34 -13.63 -7.93
N VAL A 36 -36.20 -14.70 -7.15
CA VAL A 36 -37.28 -15.65 -6.88
C VAL A 36 -37.82 -15.47 -5.47
N ASP A 37 -38.96 -14.79 -5.40
CA ASP A 37 -39.70 -14.54 -4.17
C ASP A 37 -40.46 -15.82 -3.77
N HIS A 38 -39.78 -16.68 -3.02
CA HIS A 38 -40.27 -17.99 -2.60
C HIS A 38 -39.67 -18.45 -1.27
N VAL A 39 -40.51 -19.02 -0.40
CA VAL A 39 -40.17 -19.31 1.00
C VAL A 39 -39.45 -20.64 1.22
N TYR A 40 -39.62 -21.61 0.31
CA TYR A 40 -39.03 -22.94 0.46
C TYR A 40 -37.62 -23.04 -0.12
N ALA A 41 -36.93 -24.14 0.23
CA ALA A 41 -35.63 -24.50 -0.31
C ALA A 41 -35.59 -24.42 -1.84
N GLN A 42 -34.52 -23.85 -2.38
CA GLN A 42 -34.26 -23.75 -3.81
C GLN A 42 -32.94 -24.42 -4.18
N PHE A 43 -32.94 -25.14 -5.30
CA PHE A 43 -31.73 -25.78 -5.85
C PHE A 43 -31.49 -25.26 -7.26
N TRP A 44 -30.34 -24.62 -7.47
CA TRP A 44 -29.96 -24.00 -8.73
C TRP A 44 -28.82 -24.79 -9.37
N THR A 45 -28.89 -25.01 -10.69
CA THR A 45 -27.89 -25.75 -11.45
C THR A 45 -27.56 -25.00 -12.73
N PHE A 46 -26.39 -24.37 -12.75
CA PHE A 46 -25.91 -23.50 -13.83
C PHE A 46 -25.04 -24.21 -14.89
N ASN A 47 -24.72 -25.49 -14.71
CA ASN A 47 -23.90 -26.26 -15.65
C ASN A 47 -24.69 -26.92 -16.80
N ASN A 48 -25.98 -26.59 -16.95
CA ASN A 48 -26.86 -27.05 -18.02
C ASN A 48 -27.34 -25.85 -18.85
N ASP A 49 -27.70 -26.09 -20.11
CA ASP A 49 -28.43 -25.13 -20.96
C ASP A 49 -29.75 -25.77 -21.46
N PRO A 50 -30.94 -25.32 -20.98
CA PRO A 50 -31.12 -24.22 -20.02
C PRO A 50 -30.63 -24.60 -18.61
N PHE A 51 -30.26 -23.59 -17.81
CA PHE A 51 -30.04 -23.80 -16.37
C PHE A 51 -31.35 -24.29 -15.71
N VAL A 52 -31.23 -24.97 -14.57
CA VAL A 52 -32.38 -25.55 -13.87
C VAL A 52 -32.47 -24.97 -12.47
N MET A 53 -33.67 -24.52 -12.09
CA MET A 53 -34.02 -24.23 -10.69
C MET A 53 -35.14 -25.19 -10.25
N GLN A 54 -34.98 -25.79 -9.08
CA GLN A 54 -35.96 -26.70 -8.47
C GLN A 54 -36.39 -26.19 -7.10
N THR A 55 -37.69 -26.20 -6.83
CA THR A 55 -38.28 -25.86 -5.54
C THR A 55 -39.61 -26.61 -5.34
N SER A 56 -40.27 -26.44 -4.19
CA SER A 56 -41.52 -27.14 -3.84
C SER A 56 -42.79 -26.42 -4.37
N ASN A 57 -43.96 -27.06 -4.21
CA ASN A 57 -45.18 -26.77 -4.98
C ASN A 57 -46.06 -25.63 -4.43
N LEU A 58 -45.52 -24.41 -4.30
CA LEU A 58 -46.35 -23.19 -4.25
C LEU A 58 -46.23 -22.40 -5.56
N PRO A 59 -47.20 -21.51 -5.88
CA PRO A 59 -47.03 -20.57 -6.98
C PRO A 59 -45.72 -19.79 -6.82
N ILE A 60 -44.80 -19.95 -7.78
CA ILE A 60 -43.51 -19.27 -7.76
C ILE A 60 -43.68 -17.87 -8.33
N ARG A 61 -43.22 -16.85 -7.61
CA ARG A 61 -43.16 -15.47 -8.10
C ARG A 61 -41.73 -15.16 -8.53
N TRP A 62 -41.59 -14.66 -9.75
CA TRP A 62 -40.31 -14.28 -10.35
C TRP A 62 -40.34 -12.79 -10.66
N TYR A 63 -39.27 -12.09 -10.30
CA TYR A 63 -38.99 -10.74 -10.77
C TYR A 63 -37.81 -10.83 -11.72
N VAL A 64 -38.00 -10.35 -12.95
CA VAL A 64 -36.94 -10.23 -13.96
C VAL A 64 -36.67 -8.76 -14.14
N MET A 65 -35.42 -8.35 -13.87
CA MET A 65 -34.95 -6.98 -13.94
C MET A 65 -33.95 -6.87 -15.09
N THR A 66 -34.01 -5.78 -15.85
CA THR A 66 -33.07 -5.46 -16.93
C THR A 66 -32.47 -4.09 -16.65
N GLY A 67 -31.18 -3.91 -16.88
CA GLY A 67 -30.44 -2.67 -16.60
C GLY A 67 -29.26 -2.52 -17.55
N ALA A 68 -28.61 -1.35 -17.58
CA ALA A 68 -27.44 -1.16 -18.44
C ALA A 68 -26.25 -1.99 -17.93
N ASP A 69 -26.14 -2.16 -16.62
CA ASP A 69 -25.01 -2.81 -15.96
C ASP A 69 -25.42 -3.48 -14.62
N LEU A 70 -24.45 -4.10 -13.94
CA LEU A 70 -24.66 -4.71 -12.62
C LEU A 70 -25.07 -3.69 -11.54
N PRO A 71 -24.51 -2.47 -11.46
CA PRO A 71 -24.98 -1.43 -10.56
C PRO A 71 -26.48 -1.14 -10.71
N ASP A 72 -26.96 -0.91 -11.94
CA ASP A 72 -28.38 -0.72 -12.22
C ASP A 72 -29.22 -1.92 -11.78
N LEU A 73 -28.77 -3.13 -12.08
CA LEU A 73 -29.50 -4.35 -11.72
C LEU A 73 -29.59 -4.55 -10.20
N ARG A 74 -28.50 -4.30 -9.48
CA ARG A 74 -28.49 -4.36 -8.02
C ARG A 74 -29.40 -3.29 -7.43
N ALA A 75 -29.32 -2.05 -7.90
CA ALA A 75 -30.18 -0.97 -7.43
C ALA A 75 -31.68 -1.32 -7.58
N ASN A 76 -32.08 -1.90 -8.71
CA ASN A 76 -33.45 -2.41 -8.91
C ASN A 76 -33.83 -3.51 -7.91
N TYR A 77 -32.92 -4.43 -7.59
CA TYR A 77 -33.15 -5.48 -6.59
C TYR A 77 -33.27 -4.88 -5.17
N MET A 78 -32.46 -3.86 -4.85
CA MET A 78 -32.50 -3.16 -3.56
C MET A 78 -33.76 -2.30 -3.41
N GLU A 79 -34.30 -1.74 -4.50
CA GLU A 79 -35.61 -1.07 -4.49
C GLU A 79 -36.74 -2.05 -4.07
N LEU A 80 -36.66 -3.30 -4.52
CA LEU A 80 -37.66 -4.33 -4.17
C LEU A 80 -37.51 -4.87 -2.74
N THR A 81 -36.28 -5.03 -2.27
CA THR A 81 -35.99 -5.77 -1.02
C THR A 81 -35.64 -4.88 0.18
N GLY A 82 -35.31 -3.62 -0.07
CA GLY A 82 -34.91 -2.60 0.90
C GLY A 82 -33.39 -2.39 0.94
N THR A 83 -32.97 -1.19 1.28
CA THR A 83 -31.55 -0.84 1.46
C THR A 83 -31.09 -1.05 2.92
N PRO A 84 -29.80 -1.33 3.15
CA PRO A 84 -29.26 -1.47 4.50
C PRO A 84 -29.26 -0.11 5.22
N PRO A 85 -29.85 0.02 6.43
CA PRO A 85 -29.62 1.18 7.29
C PRO A 85 -28.13 1.31 7.64
N VAL A 86 -27.65 2.55 7.79
CA VAL A 86 -26.26 2.81 8.19
C VAL A 86 -26.04 2.33 9.64
N PRO A 87 -25.08 1.42 9.92
CA PRO A 87 -24.75 0.97 11.26
C PRO A 87 -24.29 2.13 12.17
N PRO A 88 -24.36 1.98 13.49
CA PRO A 88 -23.59 2.83 14.38
C PRO A 88 -22.11 2.84 13.97
N LYS A 89 -21.48 4.01 13.94
CA LYS A 89 -20.11 4.23 13.41
C LYS A 89 -19.09 3.29 14.06
N GLN A 90 -19.23 3.03 15.35
CA GLN A 90 -18.38 2.10 16.11
C GLN A 90 -18.33 0.68 15.53
N PHE A 91 -19.35 0.20 14.82
CA PHE A 91 -19.34 -1.13 14.17
C PHE A 91 -18.46 -1.20 12.93
N PHE A 92 -17.94 -0.08 12.43
CA PHE A 92 -16.85 -0.11 11.46
C PHE A 92 -15.48 -0.36 12.14
N GLY A 93 -15.38 -0.30 13.46
CA GLY A 93 -14.14 -0.46 14.20
C GLY A 93 -13.84 -1.93 14.55
N LEU A 94 -12.87 -2.11 15.45
CA LEU A 94 -12.51 -3.41 16.00
C LEU A 94 -13.44 -3.80 17.15
N TRP A 95 -14.00 -5.01 17.06
CA TRP A 95 -14.85 -5.64 18.07
C TRP A 95 -14.24 -6.96 18.51
N VAL A 96 -13.65 -7.03 19.71
CA VAL A 96 -13.02 -8.28 20.17
C VAL A 96 -14.08 -9.18 20.79
N SER A 97 -14.04 -10.46 20.43
CA SER A 97 -15.03 -11.47 20.81
C SER A 97 -14.35 -12.80 21.11
N GLU A 98 -14.99 -13.66 21.89
CA GLU A 98 -14.50 -14.99 22.20
C GLU A 98 -15.68 -15.86 22.67
N TYR A 99 -15.60 -17.18 22.48
CA TYR A 99 -16.47 -18.15 23.15
C TYR A 99 -15.73 -18.84 24.33
N GLY A 100 -15.66 -18.24 25.51
CA GLY A 100 -16.07 -16.86 25.77
C GLY A 100 -15.82 -16.34 27.18
N TYR A 101 -15.95 -15.02 27.33
CA TYR A 101 -15.67 -14.30 28.58
C TYR A 101 -16.59 -14.74 29.72
N GLU A 102 -16.01 -15.13 30.85
CA GLU A 102 -16.77 -15.67 31.97
C GLU A 102 -17.22 -14.58 32.95
N ASN A 103 -16.59 -13.40 32.95
CA ASN A 103 -16.86 -12.32 33.89
C ASN A 103 -16.29 -10.95 33.45
N TRP A 104 -16.54 -9.88 34.21
CA TRP A 104 -16.02 -8.53 33.91
C TRP A 104 -14.49 -8.38 33.96
N GLN A 105 -13.78 -9.24 34.69
CA GLN A 105 -12.33 -9.19 34.77
C GLN A 105 -11.69 -9.61 33.44
N ASP A 106 -12.24 -10.61 32.76
CA ASP A 106 -11.77 -11.05 31.45
C ASP A 106 -11.90 -9.91 30.43
N VAL A 107 -13.06 -9.25 30.40
CA VAL A 107 -13.33 -8.07 29.56
C VAL A 107 -12.33 -6.94 29.86
N THR A 108 -12.09 -6.65 31.14
CA THR A 108 -11.14 -5.59 31.54
C THR A 108 -9.72 -5.93 31.08
N GLY A 109 -9.29 -7.18 31.20
CA GLY A 109 -7.95 -7.62 30.77
C GLY A 109 -7.72 -7.42 29.28
N ILE A 110 -8.73 -7.69 28.45
CA ILE A 110 -8.67 -7.43 27.00
C ILE A 110 -8.57 -5.94 26.71
N VAL A 111 -9.41 -5.11 27.35
CA VAL A 111 -9.35 -3.65 27.13
C VAL A 111 -7.99 -3.10 27.53
N GLU A 112 -7.43 -3.53 28.66
CA GLU A 112 -6.11 -3.10 29.13
C GLU A 112 -4.98 -3.53 28.19
N SER A 113 -5.00 -4.76 27.67
CA SER A 113 -3.97 -5.24 26.74
C SER A 113 -3.96 -4.45 25.44
N MET A 114 -5.15 -4.14 24.90
CA MET A 114 -5.32 -3.34 23.69
C MET A 114 -4.79 -1.92 23.87
N ARG A 115 -5.12 -1.28 25.01
CA ARG A 115 -4.65 0.07 25.34
C ARG A 115 -3.13 0.10 25.54
N GLN A 116 -2.56 -0.91 26.20
CA GLN A 116 -1.11 -1.00 26.39
C GLN A 116 -0.36 -1.13 25.06
N ALA A 117 -0.93 -1.85 24.10
CA ALA A 117 -0.37 -2.04 22.76
C ALA A 117 -0.79 -0.94 21.75
N ALA A 118 -1.43 0.14 22.21
CA ALA A 118 -1.88 1.27 21.39
C ALA A 118 -2.82 0.89 20.22
N PHE A 119 -3.62 -0.17 20.40
CA PHE A 119 -4.70 -0.51 19.49
C PHE A 119 -5.95 0.33 19.81
N PRO A 120 -6.58 0.94 18.80
CA PRO A 120 -7.93 1.44 18.97
C PRO A 120 -8.91 0.25 19.09
N LEU A 121 -10.01 0.47 19.82
CA LEU A 121 -11.00 -0.56 20.15
C LEU A 121 -12.36 0.12 20.34
N ASP A 122 -13.38 -0.38 19.62
CA ASP A 122 -14.73 0.17 19.65
C ASP A 122 -15.72 -0.70 20.42
N GLY A 123 -15.48 -2.01 20.54
CA GLY A 123 -16.41 -2.85 21.28
C GLY A 123 -15.90 -4.22 21.71
N ILE A 124 -16.67 -4.83 22.60
CA ILE A 124 -16.52 -6.21 23.04
C ILE A 124 -17.83 -6.96 22.79
N VAL A 125 -17.73 -8.18 22.28
CA VAL A 125 -18.88 -9.08 22.09
C VAL A 125 -18.82 -10.19 23.12
N ILE A 126 -19.88 -10.33 23.92
CA ILE A 126 -19.96 -11.30 25.01
C ILE A 126 -20.87 -12.45 24.62
N ASP A 127 -20.29 -13.64 24.59
CA ASP A 127 -20.95 -14.92 24.36
C ASP A 127 -21.73 -15.41 25.60
N LEU A 128 -22.37 -16.56 25.49
CA LEU A 128 -23.46 -17.11 26.29
C LEU A 128 -23.24 -17.15 27.81
N TYR A 129 -21.99 -17.07 28.31
CA TYR A 129 -21.69 -17.02 29.73
C TYR A 129 -22.35 -15.84 30.46
N TRP A 130 -22.71 -14.76 29.74
CA TRP A 130 -23.33 -13.57 30.34
C TRP A 130 -24.68 -13.83 31.01
N PHE A 131 -25.47 -14.81 30.53
CA PHE A 131 -26.73 -15.21 31.17
C PHE A 131 -26.59 -16.40 32.13
N GLY A 132 -25.49 -17.16 32.04
CA GLY A 132 -25.09 -18.22 32.97
C GLY A 132 -25.82 -19.56 32.84
N GLY A 133 -25.39 -20.54 33.63
CA GLY A 133 -26.02 -21.87 33.71
C GLY A 133 -25.65 -22.85 32.58
N ILE A 134 -24.58 -22.59 31.84
CA ILE A 134 -24.22 -23.27 30.58
C ILE A 134 -24.19 -24.80 30.72
N GLY A 135 -25.00 -25.47 29.90
CA GLY A 135 -25.25 -26.91 29.95
C GLY A 135 -26.72 -27.24 30.25
N ARG A 136 -27.01 -28.42 30.83
CA ARG A 136 -28.40 -28.92 30.95
C ARG A 136 -29.39 -28.08 31.77
N ASN A 137 -28.92 -27.11 32.56
CA ASN A 137 -29.76 -26.19 33.33
C ASN A 137 -29.54 -24.73 32.87
N SER A 138 -29.34 -24.55 31.56
CA SER A 138 -29.03 -23.26 30.94
C SER A 138 -30.05 -22.18 31.26
N GLN A 139 -29.57 -20.94 31.32
CA GLN A 139 -30.40 -19.74 31.31
C GLN A 139 -30.54 -19.15 29.89
N MET A 140 -30.21 -19.91 28.85
CA MET A 140 -30.45 -19.56 27.45
C MET A 140 -31.91 -19.16 27.23
N GLY A 141 -32.10 -18.02 26.57
CA GLY A 141 -33.41 -17.38 26.38
C GLY A 141 -33.93 -16.58 27.59
N SER A 142 -33.23 -16.54 28.73
CA SER A 142 -33.65 -15.65 29.84
C SER A 142 -33.46 -14.17 29.50
N LEU A 143 -32.42 -13.87 28.72
CA LEU A 143 -31.93 -12.52 28.42
C LEU A 143 -31.79 -11.66 29.68
N THR A 144 -31.21 -12.25 30.73
CA THR A 144 -30.90 -11.58 32.00
C THR A 144 -29.48 -11.90 32.43
N TRP A 145 -28.78 -10.90 32.98
CA TRP A 145 -27.41 -11.06 33.46
C TRP A 145 -27.28 -12.06 34.61
N ASP A 146 -26.24 -12.89 34.56
CA ASP A 146 -25.71 -13.56 35.75
C ASP A 146 -24.92 -12.55 36.58
N GLU A 147 -25.60 -11.85 37.48
CA GLU A 147 -24.98 -10.84 38.36
C GLU A 147 -23.90 -11.40 39.32
N GLN A 148 -23.71 -12.72 39.42
CA GLN A 148 -22.57 -13.27 40.15
C GLN A 148 -21.26 -13.09 39.38
N ALA A 149 -21.30 -13.33 38.07
CA ALA A 149 -20.18 -13.20 37.15
C ALA A 149 -20.05 -11.76 36.61
N PHE A 150 -21.19 -11.11 36.35
CA PHE A 150 -21.31 -9.78 35.76
C PHE A 150 -22.04 -8.82 36.71
N PRO A 151 -21.49 -8.50 37.90
CA PRO A 151 -22.17 -7.68 38.88
C PRO A 151 -22.36 -6.23 38.40
N ASN A 152 -23.53 -5.64 38.70
CA ASN A 152 -23.89 -4.26 38.34
C ASN A 152 -23.67 -3.92 36.85
N PRO A 153 -24.24 -4.70 35.92
CA PRO A 153 -23.91 -4.66 34.50
C PRO A 153 -24.05 -3.25 33.89
N ALA A 154 -25.20 -2.58 34.10
CA ALA A 154 -25.43 -1.22 33.60
C ALA A 154 -24.36 -0.21 34.03
N THR A 155 -23.87 -0.30 35.29
CA THR A 155 -22.84 0.60 35.80
C THR A 155 -21.48 0.31 35.17
N PHE A 156 -21.15 -0.97 34.97
CA PHE A 156 -19.90 -1.38 34.36
C PHE A 156 -19.83 -1.02 32.87
N ILE A 157 -20.92 -1.29 32.12
CA ILE A 157 -21.04 -0.93 30.70
C ILE A 157 -20.86 0.58 30.50
N GLU A 158 -21.51 1.41 31.33
CA GLU A 158 -21.35 2.85 31.25
C GLU A 158 -19.93 3.30 31.61
N GLN A 159 -19.25 2.62 32.55
CA GLN A 159 -17.84 2.91 32.85
C GLN A 159 -16.92 2.60 31.66
N LEU A 160 -17.13 1.47 30.97
CA LEU A 160 -16.36 1.13 29.77
C LEU A 160 -16.55 2.18 28.66
N ARG A 161 -17.79 2.60 28.42
CA ARG A 161 -18.10 3.65 27.45
C ARG A 161 -17.42 4.96 27.81
N GLN A 162 -17.54 5.43 29.05
CA GLN A 162 -16.99 6.74 29.45
C GLN A 162 -15.46 6.76 29.52
N GLN A 163 -14.82 5.68 29.98
CA GLN A 163 -13.37 5.66 30.20
C GLN A 163 -12.59 5.24 28.96
N TYR A 164 -13.15 4.33 28.17
CA TYR A 164 -12.43 3.70 27.08
C TYR A 164 -13.12 3.87 25.73
N GLY A 165 -14.35 4.41 25.70
CA GLY A 165 -15.09 4.54 24.46
C GLY A 165 -15.49 3.21 23.83
N VAL A 166 -15.69 2.18 24.66
CA VAL A 166 -15.96 0.78 24.25
C VAL A 166 -17.44 0.43 24.48
N GLY A 167 -18.10 -0.06 23.43
CA GLY A 167 -19.47 -0.59 23.47
C GLY A 167 -19.53 -2.09 23.77
N ILE A 168 -20.71 -2.58 24.18
CA ILE A 168 -20.96 -4.01 24.43
C ILE A 168 -22.10 -4.53 23.54
N MET A 169 -21.86 -5.68 22.91
CA MET A 169 -22.87 -6.51 22.24
C MET A 169 -22.95 -7.86 22.94
N THR A 170 -24.16 -8.42 23.09
CA THR A 170 -24.38 -9.72 23.71
C THR A 170 -25.07 -10.68 22.76
N ILE A 171 -24.74 -11.97 22.88
CA ILE A 171 -25.44 -13.05 22.17
C ILE A 171 -26.88 -13.24 22.67
N GLU A 172 -27.78 -13.56 21.76
CA GLU A 172 -29.11 -14.11 22.00
C GLU A 172 -29.42 -15.25 21.01
N GLU A 173 -30.05 -16.30 21.51
CA GLU A 173 -30.46 -17.48 20.74
C GLU A 173 -32.00 -17.55 20.59
N PRO A 174 -32.53 -18.30 19.60
CA PRO A 174 -33.98 -18.43 19.41
C PRO A 174 -34.64 -19.37 20.43
N TYR A 175 -33.85 -20.03 21.27
CA TYR A 175 -34.30 -21.06 22.19
C TYR A 175 -34.49 -20.51 23.61
N VAL A 176 -35.50 -21.03 24.30
CA VAL A 176 -35.73 -20.75 25.72
C VAL A 176 -35.73 -22.04 26.49
N SER A 177 -34.74 -22.21 27.36
CA SER A 177 -34.64 -23.37 28.25
C SER A 177 -35.78 -23.37 29.27
N GLU A 178 -36.36 -24.53 29.58
CA GLU A 178 -37.37 -24.70 30.65
C GLU A 178 -36.83 -24.26 32.02
N SER A 179 -35.50 -24.25 32.21
CA SER A 179 -34.86 -23.73 33.43
C SER A 179 -34.59 -22.23 33.42
N ALA A 180 -34.78 -21.54 32.30
CA ALA A 180 -34.51 -20.12 32.18
C ALA A 180 -35.48 -19.29 33.01
N LYS A 181 -34.96 -18.25 33.67
CA LYS A 181 -35.81 -17.23 34.30
C LYS A 181 -36.77 -16.64 33.27
N GLY A 182 -38.06 -16.66 33.58
CA GLY A 182 -39.09 -16.10 32.71
C GLY A 182 -39.71 -17.06 31.70
N TYR A 183 -39.31 -18.34 31.65
CA TYR A 183 -39.91 -19.34 30.77
C TYR A 183 -41.44 -19.44 30.93
N ILE A 184 -41.92 -19.61 32.17
CA ILE A 184 -43.36 -19.75 32.47
C ILE A 184 -44.14 -18.50 32.03
N GLU A 185 -43.56 -17.32 32.24
CA GLU A 185 -44.18 -16.07 31.85
C GLU A 185 -44.32 -15.96 30.33
N ALA A 186 -43.27 -16.34 29.57
CA ALA A 186 -43.30 -16.35 28.12
C ALA A 186 -44.29 -17.40 27.57
N ASP A 187 -44.37 -18.58 28.19
CA ASP A 187 -45.35 -19.62 27.86
C ASP A 187 -46.79 -19.11 28.05
N GLU A 188 -47.08 -18.47 29.19
CA GLU A 188 -48.38 -17.87 29.49
C GLU A 188 -48.80 -16.77 28.49
N GLN A 189 -47.84 -16.13 27.82
CA GLN A 189 -48.10 -15.14 26.76
C GLN A 189 -48.17 -15.74 25.35
N GLY A 190 -48.02 -17.06 25.20
CA GLY A 190 -48.07 -17.73 23.89
C GLY A 190 -46.90 -17.36 22.97
N VAL A 191 -45.71 -17.17 23.54
CA VAL A 191 -44.51 -16.74 22.81
C VAL A 191 -43.90 -17.85 21.96
N PHE A 192 -44.17 -19.11 22.30
CA PHE A 192 -43.46 -20.25 21.77
C PHE A 192 -44.17 -20.92 20.60
N VAL A 193 -43.36 -21.56 19.75
CA VAL A 193 -43.86 -22.46 18.70
C VAL A 193 -44.57 -23.65 19.36
N ALA A 194 -45.79 -23.96 18.91
CA ALA A 194 -46.64 -24.99 19.51
C ALA A 194 -46.72 -26.26 18.66
N ASP A 195 -47.19 -27.38 19.24
CA ASP A 195 -47.44 -28.62 18.49
C ASP A 195 -48.65 -28.49 17.52
N CYS A 196 -49.56 -27.56 17.82
CA CYS A 196 -50.75 -27.23 17.05
C CYS A 196 -51.31 -25.89 17.52
N ALA A 197 -52.31 -25.33 16.81
CA ALA A 197 -52.91 -24.03 17.11
C ALA A 197 -53.40 -23.81 18.56
N GLU A 198 -53.74 -24.86 19.30
CA GLU A 198 -54.21 -24.79 20.70
C GLU A 198 -53.48 -25.83 21.59
N CYS A 199 -52.24 -26.19 21.26
CA CYS A 199 -51.44 -27.18 21.99
C CYS A 199 -50.35 -26.53 22.86
N ASP A 200 -49.68 -27.35 23.67
CA ASP A 200 -48.48 -26.96 24.41
C ASP A 200 -47.31 -26.62 23.45
N PRO A 201 -46.29 -25.87 23.91
CA PRO A 201 -45.08 -25.61 23.15
C PRO A 201 -44.35 -26.88 22.71
N VAL A 202 -43.72 -26.81 21.54
CA VAL A 202 -42.78 -27.84 21.05
C VAL A 202 -41.64 -27.97 22.05
N ARG A 203 -41.21 -29.20 22.34
CA ARG A 203 -40.09 -29.47 23.25
C ARG A 203 -38.88 -30.03 22.52
N LEU A 204 -37.78 -29.30 22.59
CA LEU A 204 -36.45 -29.71 22.13
C LEU A 204 -35.58 -30.17 23.29
N ASN A 205 -34.60 -31.03 23.01
CA ASN A 205 -33.68 -31.57 24.02
C ASN A 205 -32.26 -31.59 23.47
N ASP A 206 -31.47 -30.62 23.90
CA ASP A 206 -30.12 -30.40 23.40
C ASP A 206 -29.10 -30.21 24.55
N TRP A 207 -27.90 -29.73 24.24
CA TRP A 207 -26.81 -29.51 25.18
C TRP A 207 -27.15 -28.47 26.26
N TRP A 208 -28.00 -27.49 25.94
CA TRP A 208 -28.52 -26.46 26.84
C TRP A 208 -29.73 -26.90 27.69
N GLY A 209 -30.20 -28.15 27.53
CA GLY A 209 -31.29 -28.72 28.30
C GLY A 209 -32.58 -28.93 27.50
N MET A 210 -33.71 -29.04 28.22
CA MET A 210 -35.04 -29.06 27.61
C MET A 210 -35.52 -27.64 27.39
N GLY A 211 -36.17 -27.36 26.25
CA GLY A 211 -36.83 -26.06 26.02
C GLY A 211 -37.54 -25.99 24.68
N THR A 212 -37.70 -24.78 24.14
CA THR A 212 -38.57 -24.52 22.99
C THR A 212 -38.07 -23.34 22.14
N LEU A 213 -38.65 -23.12 20.96
CA LEU A 213 -38.36 -21.98 20.09
C LEU A 213 -39.34 -20.82 20.34
N VAL A 214 -38.84 -19.59 20.23
CA VAL A 214 -39.70 -18.41 20.09
C VAL A 214 -40.34 -18.38 18.70
N ASP A 215 -41.63 -18.07 18.63
CA ASP A 215 -42.36 -17.85 17.38
C ASP A 215 -42.25 -16.38 16.92
N TRP A 216 -41.20 -16.05 16.17
CA TRP A 216 -41.02 -14.69 15.64
C TRP A 216 -42.06 -14.29 14.60
N SER A 217 -42.76 -15.25 13.99
CA SER A 217 -43.83 -14.95 13.03
C SER A 217 -45.11 -14.47 13.71
N ASN A 218 -45.22 -14.62 15.04
CA ASN A 218 -46.26 -14.03 15.84
C ASN A 218 -45.87 -12.60 16.26
N PRO A 219 -46.50 -11.54 15.70
CA PRO A 219 -46.12 -10.16 16.00
C PRO A 219 -46.36 -9.77 17.46
N GLU A 220 -47.34 -10.38 18.14
CA GLU A 220 -47.60 -10.11 19.57
C GLU A 220 -46.51 -10.73 20.45
N ALA A 221 -46.09 -11.97 20.15
CA ALA A 221 -44.98 -12.64 20.82
C ALA A 221 -43.65 -11.88 20.60
N ALA A 222 -43.37 -11.51 19.35
CA ALA A 222 -42.20 -10.74 18.95
C ALA A 222 -42.13 -9.38 19.68
N ALA A 223 -43.26 -8.66 19.75
CA ALA A 223 -43.34 -7.39 20.47
C ALA A 223 -43.14 -7.58 21.99
N TRP A 224 -43.81 -8.57 22.58
CA TRP A 224 -43.67 -8.88 24.00
C TRP A 224 -42.23 -9.24 24.36
N TRP A 225 -41.58 -10.07 23.54
CA TRP A 225 -40.19 -10.47 23.77
C TRP A 225 -39.26 -9.25 23.77
N HIS A 226 -39.38 -8.39 22.77
CA HIS A 226 -38.57 -7.18 22.72
C HIS A 226 -38.79 -6.29 23.95
N ASP A 227 -40.05 -5.97 24.26
CA ASP A 227 -40.40 -5.00 25.31
C ASP A 227 -40.00 -5.49 26.72
N ASN A 228 -40.07 -6.80 26.97
CA ASN A 228 -39.86 -7.37 28.31
C ASN A 228 -38.48 -8.00 28.49
N ARG A 229 -37.79 -8.38 27.41
CA ARG A 229 -36.49 -9.06 27.48
C ARG A 229 -35.34 -8.21 26.92
N ARG A 230 -35.49 -7.64 25.73
CA ARG A 230 -34.43 -6.85 25.07
C ARG A 230 -34.34 -5.42 25.59
N GLN A 231 -35.49 -4.77 25.80
CA GLN A 231 -35.53 -3.35 26.19
C GLN A 231 -34.75 -3.06 27.49
N PRO A 232 -34.79 -3.91 28.54
CA PRO A 232 -33.92 -3.72 29.71
C PRO A 232 -32.43 -3.75 29.38
N LEU A 233 -31.97 -4.62 28.47
CA LEU A 233 -30.55 -4.69 28.07
C LEU A 233 -30.12 -3.44 27.30
N ILE A 234 -31.00 -2.92 26.43
CA ILE A 234 -30.78 -1.65 25.73
C ILE A 234 -30.66 -0.51 26.75
N GLN A 235 -31.49 -0.50 27.79
CA GLN A 235 -31.41 0.47 28.89
C GLN A 235 -30.15 0.33 29.74
N ASP A 236 -29.61 -0.90 29.89
CA ASP A 236 -28.32 -1.17 30.53
C ASP A 236 -27.13 -0.68 29.67
N GLY A 237 -27.37 -0.34 28.40
CA GLY A 237 -26.38 0.24 27.49
C GLY A 237 -25.84 -0.73 26.43
N ILE A 238 -26.48 -1.88 26.21
CA ILE A 238 -26.16 -2.78 25.09
C ILE A 238 -26.44 -2.08 23.75
N VAL A 239 -25.46 -2.12 22.85
CA VAL A 239 -25.48 -1.35 21.58
C VAL A 239 -25.70 -2.21 20.33
N GLY A 240 -25.69 -3.54 20.45
CA GLY A 240 -25.93 -4.47 19.35
C GLY A 240 -26.51 -5.81 19.83
N HIS A 241 -27.08 -6.56 18.89
CA HIS A 241 -27.68 -7.88 19.12
C HIS A 241 -26.93 -8.92 18.29
N TRP A 242 -26.39 -9.95 18.92
CA TRP A 242 -25.82 -11.09 18.20
C TRP A 242 -26.83 -12.23 18.19
N ALA A 243 -27.53 -12.40 17.07
CA ALA A 243 -28.58 -13.40 16.86
C ALA A 243 -27.99 -14.70 16.28
N ASP A 244 -27.69 -15.65 17.16
CA ASP A 244 -27.08 -16.92 16.79
C ASP A 244 -28.09 -18.08 16.68
N LEU A 245 -27.71 -19.15 15.98
CA LEU A 245 -28.50 -20.37 15.80
C LEU A 245 -29.84 -20.20 15.07
N GLY A 246 -29.99 -19.09 14.33
CA GLY A 246 -31.24 -18.62 13.74
C GLY A 246 -31.66 -19.30 12.43
N GLU A 247 -30.99 -20.36 11.97
CA GLU A 247 -31.39 -21.09 10.76
C GLU A 247 -32.87 -21.54 10.74
N PRO A 248 -33.50 -22.03 11.84
CA PRO A 248 -32.97 -22.48 13.14
C PRO A 248 -32.14 -23.77 13.08
N GLU A 249 -31.15 -23.91 13.97
CA GLU A 249 -30.24 -25.08 14.02
C GLU A 249 -30.94 -26.38 14.47
N ASP A 250 -31.80 -26.31 15.49
CA ASP A 250 -32.64 -27.41 15.97
C ASP A 250 -34.13 -26.99 15.93
N TYR A 251 -35.00 -27.91 15.54
CA TYR A 251 -36.43 -27.66 15.36
C TYR A 251 -37.24 -28.96 15.27
N ASP A 252 -38.54 -28.86 15.56
CA ASP A 252 -39.50 -29.91 15.22
C ASP A 252 -40.18 -29.59 13.89
N GLU A 253 -40.08 -30.50 12.91
CA GLU A 253 -40.69 -30.35 11.58
C GLU A 253 -42.22 -30.19 11.63
N SER A 254 -42.86 -30.67 12.70
CA SER A 254 -44.30 -30.57 12.93
C SER A 254 -44.72 -29.30 13.69
N GLY A 255 -43.76 -28.43 14.04
CA GLY A 255 -44.03 -27.16 14.72
C GLY A 255 -45.07 -26.30 13.99
N TRP A 256 -45.99 -25.76 14.77
CA TRP A 256 -47.08 -24.89 14.34
C TRP A 256 -46.79 -23.45 14.74
N TYR A 257 -46.59 -22.62 13.74
CA TYR A 257 -46.30 -21.18 13.84
C TYR A 257 -47.57 -20.35 13.61
N ALA A 258 -47.60 -19.12 14.11
CA ALA A 258 -48.53 -18.10 13.63
C ALA A 258 -48.43 -17.94 12.11
N GLY A 259 -47.19 -17.98 11.60
CA GLY A 259 -46.83 -18.21 10.21
C GLY A 259 -47.21 -17.08 9.27
N LEU A 260 -47.65 -17.44 8.06
CA LEU A 260 -48.18 -16.54 7.04
C LEU A 260 -49.69 -16.79 6.90
N PRO A 261 -50.53 -16.25 7.80
CA PRO A 261 -51.95 -16.59 7.88
C PRO A 261 -52.73 -16.20 6.62
N GLU A 262 -52.31 -15.16 5.88
CA GLU A 262 -52.95 -14.77 4.62
C GLU A 262 -52.79 -15.84 3.52
N LEU A 263 -51.73 -16.66 3.63
CA LEU A 263 -51.45 -17.78 2.73
C LEU A 263 -51.89 -19.13 3.33
N GLY A 264 -52.34 -19.14 4.59
CA GLY A 264 -52.70 -20.35 5.32
C GLY A 264 -51.50 -21.27 5.61
N LEU A 265 -50.29 -20.70 5.72
CA LEU A 265 -49.05 -21.42 5.96
C LEU A 265 -48.65 -21.27 7.43
N HIS A 266 -48.55 -22.39 8.14
CA HIS A 266 -48.25 -22.44 9.58
C HIS A 266 -47.15 -23.47 9.90
N ASP A 267 -46.79 -24.32 8.95
CA ASP A 267 -45.79 -25.37 9.15
C ASP A 267 -44.37 -24.81 9.13
N HIS A 268 -43.47 -25.45 9.88
CA HIS A 268 -42.06 -25.08 9.96
C HIS A 268 -41.41 -24.86 8.59
N ALA A 269 -41.67 -25.74 7.61
CA ALA A 269 -41.05 -25.65 6.29
C ALA A 269 -41.34 -24.32 5.57
N SER A 270 -42.52 -23.73 5.81
CA SER A 270 -42.92 -22.45 5.24
C SER A 270 -42.28 -21.23 5.91
N ILE A 271 -41.80 -21.39 7.15
CA ILE A 271 -41.24 -20.31 7.98
C ILE A 271 -39.73 -20.42 8.09
N HIS A 272 -39.13 -21.59 7.92
CA HIS A 272 -37.71 -21.86 8.13
C HIS A 272 -36.77 -20.77 7.56
N ASN A 273 -36.86 -20.46 6.26
CA ASN A 273 -36.00 -19.44 5.64
C ASN A 273 -36.41 -18.00 5.95
N LEU A 274 -37.60 -17.78 6.52
CA LEU A 274 -38.08 -16.48 6.98
C LEU A 274 -37.86 -16.26 8.48
N TYR A 275 -37.48 -17.29 9.22
CA TYR A 275 -37.48 -17.28 10.68
C TYR A 275 -36.62 -16.12 11.21
N ASN A 276 -35.39 -16.01 10.72
CA ASN A 276 -34.47 -14.97 11.15
C ASN A 276 -34.78 -13.58 10.55
N LEU A 277 -35.51 -13.54 9.42
CA LEU A 277 -36.06 -12.27 8.91
C LEU A 277 -37.09 -11.70 9.89
N PHE A 278 -38.01 -12.54 10.39
CA PHE A 278 -39.00 -12.13 11.39
C PHE A 278 -38.35 -11.79 12.74
N TRP A 279 -37.31 -12.53 13.14
CA TRP A 279 -36.54 -12.19 14.32
C TRP A 279 -35.90 -10.80 14.17
N SER A 280 -35.21 -10.53 13.07
CA SER A 280 -34.59 -9.23 12.81
C SER A 280 -35.62 -8.10 12.77
N GLN A 281 -36.78 -8.35 12.14
CA GLN A 281 -37.91 -7.44 12.14
C GLN A 281 -38.40 -7.11 13.56
N SER A 282 -38.47 -8.11 14.45
CA SER A 282 -38.90 -7.91 15.84
C SER A 282 -37.99 -6.96 16.62
N ILE A 283 -36.67 -7.00 16.34
CA ILE A 283 -35.69 -6.10 16.95
C ILE A 283 -35.93 -4.69 16.41
N TRP A 284 -35.94 -4.53 15.09
CA TRP A 284 -36.16 -3.23 14.44
C TRP A 284 -37.45 -2.54 14.91
N GLU A 285 -38.58 -3.25 14.83
CA GLU A 285 -39.89 -2.69 15.23
C GLU A 285 -39.95 -2.41 16.72
N GLY A 286 -39.23 -3.18 17.54
CA GLY A 286 -39.09 -2.94 18.97
C GLY A 286 -38.41 -1.61 19.28
N TYR A 287 -37.31 -1.28 18.59
CA TYR A 287 -36.65 0.02 18.70
C TYR A 287 -37.62 1.15 18.36
N GLN A 288 -38.39 0.99 17.27
CA GLN A 288 -39.38 2.00 16.86
C GLN A 288 -40.51 2.16 17.87
N ARG A 289 -41.09 1.05 18.37
CA ARG A 289 -42.18 1.10 19.35
C ARG A 289 -41.75 1.71 20.69
N ASN A 290 -40.51 1.47 21.12
CA ASN A 290 -39.97 1.98 22.37
C ASN A 290 -39.26 3.33 22.23
N GLU A 291 -39.32 3.95 21.04
CA GLU A 291 -38.69 5.24 20.74
C GLU A 291 -37.18 5.26 21.07
N VAL A 292 -36.51 4.13 20.83
CA VAL A 292 -35.06 4.01 21.01
C VAL A 292 -34.36 4.73 19.86
N MET A 293 -33.63 5.79 20.19
CA MET A 293 -32.96 6.64 19.20
C MET A 293 -31.75 5.98 18.55
N GLN A 294 -31.03 5.13 19.30
CA GLN A 294 -29.87 4.38 18.80
C GLN A 294 -30.26 3.54 17.58
N ARG A 295 -29.40 3.49 16.56
CA ARG A 295 -29.62 2.60 15.41
C ARG A 295 -29.46 1.13 15.86
N PRO A 296 -30.38 0.23 15.52
CA PRO A 296 -30.22 -1.19 15.80
C PRO A 296 -29.10 -1.78 14.92
N PHE A 297 -28.25 -2.61 15.51
CA PHE A 297 -27.27 -3.44 14.82
C PHE A 297 -27.51 -4.90 15.17
N ILE A 298 -27.67 -5.75 14.17
CA ILE A 298 -28.01 -7.16 14.35
C ILE A 298 -26.95 -7.98 13.62
N LEU A 299 -26.10 -8.69 14.36
CA LEU A 299 -25.17 -9.66 13.80
C LEU A 299 -25.88 -11.01 13.72
N SER A 300 -26.14 -11.51 12.51
CA SER A 300 -26.98 -12.70 12.26
C SER A 300 -26.26 -13.79 11.46
N ARG A 301 -26.44 -15.07 11.82
CA ARG A 301 -25.80 -16.18 11.08
C ARG A 301 -26.53 -16.57 9.81
N SER A 302 -27.82 -16.29 9.76
CA SER A 302 -28.72 -16.70 8.68
C SER A 302 -29.68 -15.58 8.31
N GLY A 303 -30.34 -15.71 7.16
CA GLY A 303 -31.27 -14.69 6.68
C GLY A 303 -31.86 -15.03 5.33
N THR A 304 -32.51 -14.04 4.73
CA THR A 304 -33.00 -14.12 3.35
C THR A 304 -33.13 -12.71 2.76
N ALA A 305 -33.56 -12.61 1.50
CA ALA A 305 -33.74 -11.35 0.80
C ALA A 305 -34.56 -10.35 1.63
N GLY A 306 -33.98 -9.18 1.86
CA GLY A 306 -34.60 -8.10 2.61
C GLY A 306 -34.30 -8.08 4.10
N SER A 307 -33.53 -9.04 4.65
CA SER A 307 -33.00 -8.95 6.02
C SER A 307 -32.22 -7.66 6.27
N GLN A 308 -31.46 -7.17 5.28
CA GLN A 308 -30.62 -5.98 5.41
C GLN A 308 -31.38 -4.72 5.84
N ARG A 309 -32.66 -4.60 5.48
CA ARG A 309 -33.48 -3.40 5.78
C ARG A 309 -33.73 -3.19 7.27
N TYR A 310 -33.46 -4.21 8.09
CA TYR A 310 -33.62 -4.18 9.53
C TYR A 310 -32.30 -3.97 10.29
N GLY A 311 -31.20 -3.63 9.59
CA GLY A 311 -29.89 -3.44 10.21
C GLY A 311 -29.12 -4.74 10.44
N VAL A 312 -29.38 -5.75 9.60
CA VAL A 312 -28.71 -7.05 9.66
C VAL A 312 -27.35 -6.96 8.99
N ALA A 313 -26.31 -7.22 9.78
CA ALA A 313 -25.02 -7.72 9.33
C ALA A 313 -24.99 -9.24 9.47
N MET A 314 -24.18 -9.93 8.66
CA MET A 314 -24.06 -11.38 8.72
C MET A 314 -22.62 -11.84 8.90
N TRP A 315 -22.43 -13.00 9.52
CA TRP A 315 -21.13 -13.68 9.52
C TRP A 315 -21.22 -15.10 8.98
N SER A 316 -20.08 -15.65 8.59
CA SER A 316 -19.96 -16.94 7.90
C SER A 316 -20.16 -18.19 8.78
N GLY A 317 -20.42 -18.04 10.08
CA GLY A 317 -20.49 -19.15 11.03
C GLY A 317 -19.13 -19.64 11.54
N ASP A 318 -19.16 -20.81 12.17
CA ASP A 318 -18.08 -21.47 12.93
C ASP A 318 -16.96 -22.06 12.05
N ILE A 319 -16.29 -21.20 11.30
CA ILE A 319 -15.29 -21.59 10.28
C ILE A 319 -13.98 -22.13 10.88
N ALA A 320 -13.25 -22.93 10.11
CA ALA A 320 -11.93 -23.40 10.51
C ALA A 320 -10.84 -22.35 10.27
N ALA A 321 -9.81 -22.34 11.11
CA ALA A 321 -8.66 -21.45 10.98
C ALA A 321 -7.67 -21.94 9.90
N ASN A 322 -8.07 -22.04 8.63
CA ASN A 322 -7.18 -22.48 7.55
C ASN A 322 -7.39 -21.73 6.24
N MET A 323 -6.38 -21.82 5.35
CA MET A 323 -6.40 -21.16 4.06
C MET A 323 -7.63 -21.47 3.20
N PRO A 324 -8.09 -22.73 3.04
CA PRO A 324 -9.31 -22.99 2.28
C PRO A 324 -10.54 -22.24 2.80
N SER A 325 -10.66 -22.07 4.12
CA SER A 325 -11.76 -21.32 4.73
C SER A 325 -11.62 -19.82 4.50
N LEU A 326 -10.40 -19.27 4.59
CA LEU A 326 -10.13 -17.86 4.27
C LEU A 326 -10.43 -17.57 2.79
N THR A 327 -9.96 -18.42 1.86
CA THR A 327 -10.24 -18.30 0.42
C THR A 327 -11.73 -18.31 0.14
N GLU A 328 -12.48 -19.26 0.72
CA GLU A 328 -13.91 -19.37 0.51
C GLU A 328 -14.68 -18.19 1.12
N GLN A 329 -14.27 -17.72 2.31
CA GLN A 329 -14.84 -16.51 2.92
C GLN A 329 -14.75 -15.31 1.98
N MET A 330 -13.58 -15.13 1.35
CA MET A 330 -13.40 -14.03 0.41
C MET A 330 -14.30 -14.18 -0.83
N ASN A 331 -14.46 -15.39 -1.36
CA ASN A 331 -15.37 -15.66 -2.47
C ASN A 331 -16.84 -15.38 -2.10
N VAL A 332 -17.29 -15.87 -0.95
CA VAL A 332 -18.69 -15.77 -0.49
C VAL A 332 -19.10 -14.31 -0.26
N GLN A 333 -18.22 -13.48 0.30
CA GLN A 333 -18.55 -12.08 0.59
C GLN A 333 -19.01 -11.29 -0.65
N MET A 334 -18.49 -11.61 -1.84
CA MET A 334 -18.94 -10.98 -3.09
C MET A 334 -20.41 -11.31 -3.41
N HIS A 335 -20.80 -12.57 -3.19
CA HIS A 335 -22.18 -13.01 -3.38
C HIS A 335 -23.11 -12.38 -2.34
N MET A 336 -22.65 -12.22 -1.10
CA MET A 336 -23.40 -11.54 -0.04
C MET A 336 -23.65 -10.07 -0.37
N SER A 337 -22.62 -9.34 -0.83
CA SER A 337 -22.79 -7.94 -1.25
C SER A 337 -23.77 -7.80 -2.42
N LEU A 338 -23.69 -8.65 -3.45
CA LEU A 338 -24.68 -8.67 -4.55
C LEU A 338 -26.09 -9.09 -4.09
N SER A 339 -26.20 -9.80 -2.97
CA SER A 339 -27.47 -10.20 -2.36
C SER A 339 -28.09 -9.14 -1.44
N GLY A 340 -27.45 -7.98 -1.30
CA GLY A 340 -27.91 -6.87 -0.47
C GLY A 340 -27.33 -6.85 0.94
N ILE A 341 -26.47 -7.80 1.30
CA ILE A 341 -25.78 -7.87 2.60
C ILE A 341 -24.38 -7.28 2.45
N ASP A 342 -24.27 -5.96 2.54
CA ASP A 342 -22.98 -5.26 2.47
C ASP A 342 -22.17 -5.37 3.77
N TYR A 343 -22.83 -5.63 4.90
CA TYR A 343 -22.18 -5.86 6.19
C TYR A 343 -22.04 -7.37 6.40
N PHE A 344 -21.02 -7.96 5.78
CA PHE A 344 -20.71 -9.38 5.92
C PHE A 344 -19.28 -9.55 6.44
N GLY A 345 -19.09 -10.40 7.44
CA GLY A 345 -17.79 -10.69 8.02
C GLY A 345 -17.55 -12.15 8.35
N SER A 346 -16.46 -12.42 9.04
CA SER A 346 -16.06 -13.75 9.51
C SER A 346 -15.73 -13.76 11.00
N ASP A 347 -15.55 -14.95 11.56
CA ASP A 347 -14.75 -15.12 12.77
C ASP A 347 -13.29 -14.91 12.41
N VAL A 348 -12.77 -13.70 12.61
CA VAL A 348 -11.43 -13.33 12.15
C VAL A 348 -10.37 -14.12 12.90
N GLY A 349 -9.47 -14.78 12.16
CA GLY A 349 -8.51 -15.76 12.68
C GLY A 349 -9.06 -17.20 12.75
N GLY A 350 -10.35 -17.40 12.44
CA GLY A 350 -11.04 -18.69 12.41
C GLY A 350 -11.52 -19.18 13.77
N PHE A 351 -12.73 -19.77 13.79
CA PHE A 351 -13.37 -20.27 15.01
C PHE A 351 -12.71 -21.53 15.57
N PHE A 352 -12.49 -22.53 14.71
CA PHE A 352 -11.86 -23.80 15.10
C PHE A 352 -10.35 -23.80 14.81
N ARG A 353 -9.57 -23.32 15.79
CA ARG A 353 -8.09 -23.24 15.70
C ARG A 353 -7.37 -24.59 15.71
N GLN A 354 -8.03 -25.66 16.11
CA GLN A 354 -7.49 -27.02 16.02
C GLN A 354 -7.23 -27.45 14.56
N ALA A 355 -7.92 -26.80 13.61
CA ALA A 355 -7.74 -27.00 12.18
C ALA A 355 -6.74 -26.00 11.56
N SER A 356 -5.87 -25.38 12.38
CA SER A 356 -4.87 -24.40 11.94
C SER A 356 -4.01 -24.92 10.80
N ASP A 357 -3.68 -24.03 9.87
CA ASP A 357 -2.78 -24.33 8.78
C ASP A 357 -1.41 -24.83 9.31
N PRO A 358 -0.87 -25.96 8.81
CA PRO A 358 0.35 -26.55 9.34
C PRO A 358 1.62 -25.75 9.01
N VAL A 359 1.58 -24.84 8.02
CA VAL A 359 2.72 -24.01 7.61
C VAL A 359 2.70 -22.68 8.34
N LEU A 360 1.58 -21.96 8.28
CA LEU A 360 1.45 -20.65 8.94
C LEU A 360 1.27 -20.77 10.45
N GLY A 361 0.76 -21.91 10.93
CA GLY A 361 0.37 -22.08 12.31
C GLY A 361 -0.78 -21.14 12.70
N GLN A 362 -1.08 -21.10 13.99
CA GLN A 362 -2.15 -20.26 14.53
C GLN A 362 -1.83 -18.76 14.40
N ASP A 363 -0.60 -18.35 14.72
CA ASP A 363 -0.19 -16.95 14.71
C ASP A 363 -0.15 -16.36 13.30
N GLY A 364 0.50 -17.07 12.36
CA GLY A 364 0.55 -16.64 10.97
C GLY A 364 -0.84 -16.62 10.33
N MET A 365 -1.68 -17.60 10.65
CA MET A 365 -3.05 -17.62 10.14
C MET A 365 -3.89 -16.48 10.70
N TYR A 366 -3.74 -16.16 12.00
CA TYR A 366 -4.45 -15.05 12.61
C TYR A 366 -4.11 -13.72 11.93
N SER A 367 -2.82 -13.39 11.80
CA SER A 367 -2.40 -12.11 11.22
C SER A 367 -2.77 -11.98 9.75
N LEU A 368 -2.63 -13.07 8.97
CA LEU A 368 -3.05 -13.09 7.56
C LEU A 368 -4.57 -12.90 7.42
N TRP A 369 -5.36 -13.56 8.27
CA TRP A 369 -6.81 -13.40 8.26
C TRP A 369 -7.21 -11.97 8.66
N LEU A 370 -6.60 -11.43 9.71
CA LEU A 370 -6.85 -10.07 10.17
C LEU A 370 -6.53 -9.06 9.08
N ALA A 371 -5.40 -9.20 8.37
CA ALA A 371 -5.05 -8.33 7.26
C ALA A 371 -6.12 -8.32 6.15
N ASN A 372 -6.67 -9.49 5.80
CA ASN A 372 -7.76 -9.59 4.82
C ASN A 372 -9.08 -9.00 5.32
N SER A 373 -9.45 -9.29 6.57
CA SER A 373 -10.71 -8.83 7.15
C SER A 373 -10.71 -7.36 7.52
N ALA A 374 -9.54 -6.77 7.78
CA ALA A 374 -9.41 -5.41 8.30
C ALA A 374 -10.11 -4.35 7.45
N LEU A 375 -10.30 -4.56 6.15
CA LEU A 375 -10.99 -3.59 5.28
C LEU A 375 -12.41 -4.00 4.89
N LEU A 376 -12.72 -5.29 4.94
CA LEU A 376 -13.93 -5.83 4.31
C LEU A 376 -15.01 -6.22 5.33
N ASP A 377 -14.61 -6.65 6.53
CA ASP A 377 -15.55 -7.20 7.50
C ASP A 377 -16.22 -6.07 8.31
N VAL A 378 -17.53 -6.20 8.56
CA VAL A 378 -18.32 -5.26 9.38
C VAL A 378 -19.17 -6.07 10.38
N PRO A 379 -18.82 -6.09 11.68
CA PRO A 379 -17.63 -5.49 12.28
C PRO A 379 -16.34 -6.27 11.96
N LEU A 380 -15.18 -5.65 12.16
CA LEU A 380 -13.92 -6.38 12.26
C LEU A 380 -13.92 -7.15 13.57
N ARG A 381 -14.18 -8.45 13.52
CA ARG A 381 -14.45 -9.25 14.73
C ARG A 381 -13.61 -10.53 14.83
N PRO A 382 -12.45 -10.46 15.50
CA PRO A 382 -11.76 -11.65 15.97
C PRO A 382 -12.67 -12.44 16.92
N HIS A 383 -12.80 -13.75 16.67
CA HIS A 383 -13.61 -14.65 17.48
C HIS A 383 -13.10 -16.09 17.34
N THR A 384 -13.11 -16.85 18.44
CA THR A 384 -12.67 -18.24 18.45
C THR A 384 -13.43 -19.06 19.49
N PHE A 385 -13.47 -20.37 19.28
CA PHE A 385 -13.85 -21.33 20.32
C PHE A 385 -12.75 -21.37 21.40
N ASP A 386 -13.05 -20.99 22.64
CA ASP A 386 -12.08 -21.02 23.75
C ASP A 386 -12.65 -21.36 25.14
N LEU A 387 -13.43 -22.44 25.23
CA LEU A 387 -14.00 -22.86 26.52
C LEU A 387 -12.97 -23.36 27.55
N GLN A 388 -11.69 -23.50 27.18
CA GLN A 388 -10.62 -23.95 28.07
C GLN A 388 -9.64 -22.83 28.43
N ASN A 389 -9.85 -21.60 27.92
CA ASN A 389 -8.95 -20.46 28.08
C ASN A 389 -7.51 -20.80 27.64
N GLU A 390 -7.41 -21.38 26.43
CA GLU A 390 -6.19 -21.84 25.76
C GLU A 390 -5.87 -20.98 24.51
N HIS A 391 -6.72 -20.01 24.13
CA HIS A 391 -6.67 -19.33 22.85
C HIS A 391 -6.94 -17.82 22.93
N GLU A 392 -5.87 -17.02 22.79
CA GLU A 392 -5.95 -15.56 22.76
C GLU A 392 -6.69 -15.02 21.51
N THR A 393 -7.57 -14.03 21.67
CA THR A 393 -8.33 -13.47 20.51
C THR A 393 -8.05 -12.00 20.23
N ALA A 394 -7.58 -11.25 21.21
CA ALA A 394 -7.21 -9.85 21.02
C ALA A 394 -5.95 -9.74 20.13
N PRO A 395 -5.94 -8.88 19.09
CA PRO A 395 -4.81 -8.76 18.17
C PRO A 395 -3.53 -8.22 18.82
N SER A 396 -3.62 -7.69 20.04
CA SER A 396 -2.49 -7.30 20.90
C SER A 396 -1.79 -8.48 21.58
N LEU A 397 -2.39 -9.68 21.58
CA LEU A 397 -1.93 -10.86 22.33
C LEU A 397 -1.59 -12.07 21.46
N ILE A 398 -1.89 -12.03 20.16
CA ILE A 398 -1.71 -13.15 19.22
C ILE A 398 -1.23 -12.69 17.85
N GLY A 399 -0.52 -13.56 17.13
CA GLY A 399 -0.03 -13.24 15.79
C GLY A 399 1.14 -12.26 15.82
N ASP A 400 1.44 -11.69 14.66
CA ASP A 400 2.36 -10.57 14.55
C ASP A 400 1.65 -9.26 14.92
N VAL A 401 1.93 -8.77 16.13
CA VAL A 401 1.32 -7.58 16.71
C VAL A 401 1.58 -6.32 15.86
N VAL A 402 2.74 -6.22 15.20
CA VAL A 402 3.08 -5.06 14.37
C VAL A 402 2.19 -5.01 13.13
N SER A 403 2.10 -6.12 12.40
CA SER A 403 1.18 -6.27 11.26
C SER A 403 -0.27 -6.09 11.67
N ASN A 404 -0.68 -6.67 12.80
CA ASN A 404 -2.05 -6.53 13.31
C ASN A 404 -2.38 -5.05 13.58
N LEU A 405 -1.47 -4.33 14.24
CA LEU A 405 -1.66 -2.91 14.56
C LEU A 405 -1.74 -2.07 13.29
N ALA A 406 -0.88 -2.32 12.30
CA ALA A 406 -0.89 -1.62 11.02
C ALA A 406 -2.25 -1.77 10.30
N ASN A 407 -2.78 -3.00 10.21
CA ASN A 407 -4.08 -3.25 9.56
C ASN A 407 -5.26 -2.67 10.34
N VAL A 408 -5.26 -2.76 11.68
CA VAL A 408 -6.29 -2.13 12.50
C VAL A 408 -6.23 -0.61 12.34
N ARG A 409 -5.06 0.02 12.37
CA ARG A 409 -4.93 1.47 12.14
C ARG A 409 -5.42 1.88 10.76
N LEU A 410 -5.08 1.12 9.73
CA LEU A 410 -5.54 1.37 8.37
C LEU A 410 -7.07 1.36 8.26
N ARG A 411 -7.75 0.41 8.92
CA ARG A 411 -9.22 0.40 9.00
C ARG A 411 -9.79 1.68 9.60
N TYR A 412 -9.20 2.15 10.69
CA TYR A 412 -9.63 3.36 11.38
C TYR A 412 -9.39 4.59 10.51
N GLN A 413 -8.22 4.69 9.88
CA GLN A 413 -7.88 5.76 8.96
C GLN A 413 -8.91 5.86 7.83
N LEU A 414 -9.29 4.72 7.21
CA LEU A 414 -10.25 4.67 6.09
C LEU A 414 -11.72 4.74 6.52
N SER A 415 -12.01 4.85 7.82
CA SER A 415 -13.39 4.84 8.30
C SER A 415 -14.28 5.96 7.73
N PRO A 416 -13.82 7.21 7.46
CA PRO A 416 -14.68 8.22 6.85
C PRO A 416 -15.12 7.84 5.43
N TYR A 417 -14.23 7.21 4.65
CA TYR A 417 -14.55 6.67 3.33
C TYR A 417 -15.57 5.53 3.45
N LEU A 418 -15.29 4.51 4.26
CA LEU A 418 -16.18 3.35 4.45
C LEU A 418 -17.56 3.76 5.00
N TYR A 419 -17.60 4.72 5.92
CA TYR A 419 -18.84 5.23 6.51
C TYR A 419 -19.67 6.00 5.48
N THR A 420 -19.02 6.78 4.61
CA THR A 420 -19.69 7.43 3.49
C THR A 420 -20.27 6.40 2.51
N LEU A 421 -19.53 5.33 2.19
CA LEU A 421 -20.06 4.25 1.36
C LEU A 421 -21.29 3.57 1.98
N ALA A 422 -21.35 3.45 3.31
CA ALA A 422 -22.54 2.96 3.99
C ALA A 422 -23.76 3.87 3.82
N HIS A 423 -23.57 5.20 3.88
CA HIS A 423 -24.62 6.14 3.52
C HIS A 423 -25.05 6.02 2.05
N MET A 424 -24.11 5.78 1.13
CA MET A 424 -24.42 5.57 -0.27
C MET A 424 -25.21 4.27 -0.50
N ALA A 425 -24.84 3.18 0.17
CA ALA A 425 -25.59 1.93 0.14
C ALA A 425 -27.02 2.10 0.65
N TYR A 426 -27.22 2.85 1.76
CA TYR A 426 -28.54 3.18 2.28
C TYR A 426 -29.39 4.00 1.28
N ARG A 427 -28.79 5.00 0.63
CA ARG A 427 -29.50 5.96 -0.24
C ARG A 427 -29.79 5.44 -1.64
N THR A 428 -28.87 4.66 -2.21
CA THR A 428 -28.87 4.32 -3.64
C THR A 428 -28.90 2.83 -3.90
N GLY A 429 -28.62 1.99 -2.90
CA GLY A 429 -28.44 0.56 -3.12
C GLY A 429 -27.17 0.23 -3.89
N GLU A 430 -26.16 1.10 -3.86
CA GLU A 430 -24.81 0.79 -4.33
C GLU A 430 -24.10 -0.16 -3.34
N ALA A 431 -23.28 -1.07 -3.86
CA ALA A 431 -22.55 -2.04 -3.04
C ALA A 431 -21.30 -1.40 -2.42
N ILE A 432 -21.00 -1.75 -1.16
CA ILE A 432 -19.79 -1.25 -0.47
C ILE A 432 -18.55 -2.06 -0.88
N TYR A 433 -18.68 -3.39 -0.92
CA TYR A 433 -17.57 -4.31 -1.23
C TYR A 433 -17.86 -5.20 -2.44
N PRO A 434 -18.18 -4.63 -3.63
CA PRO A 434 -18.55 -5.44 -4.77
C PRO A 434 -17.37 -6.19 -5.39
N PRO A 435 -17.62 -7.30 -6.11
CA PRO A 435 -16.62 -7.91 -6.98
C PRO A 435 -16.19 -6.95 -8.09
N LEU A 436 -14.99 -7.11 -8.66
CA LEU A 436 -14.50 -6.26 -9.75
C LEU A 436 -15.46 -6.21 -10.96
N VAL A 437 -16.10 -7.33 -11.29
CA VAL A 437 -17.09 -7.41 -12.38
C VAL A 437 -18.23 -6.39 -12.25
N TYR A 438 -18.50 -5.87 -11.05
CA TYR A 438 -19.51 -4.85 -10.81
C TYR A 438 -19.22 -3.54 -11.56
N TYR A 439 -17.97 -3.07 -11.59
CA TYR A 439 -17.56 -1.87 -12.34
C TYR A 439 -16.84 -2.19 -13.66
N PHE A 440 -16.37 -3.43 -13.83
CA PHE A 440 -15.59 -3.87 -14.99
C PHE A 440 -16.26 -5.04 -15.74
N GLN A 441 -17.58 -5.00 -15.91
CA GLN A 441 -18.37 -6.13 -16.46
C GLN A 441 -17.98 -6.57 -17.89
N ASP A 442 -17.41 -5.64 -18.65
CA ASP A 442 -16.94 -5.87 -20.03
C ASP A 442 -15.58 -6.58 -20.08
N ASP A 443 -14.86 -6.62 -18.95
CA ASP A 443 -13.65 -7.41 -18.80
C ASP A 443 -14.01 -8.86 -18.42
N PRO A 444 -13.76 -9.84 -19.29
CA PRO A 444 -14.06 -11.25 -18.98
C PRO A 444 -13.14 -11.82 -17.89
N SER A 445 -11.97 -11.22 -17.64
CA SER A 445 -10.95 -11.73 -16.71
C SER A 445 -11.42 -11.62 -15.25
N VAL A 446 -12.24 -10.63 -14.93
CA VAL A 446 -12.71 -10.37 -13.57
C VAL A 446 -13.96 -11.16 -13.18
N ARG A 447 -14.62 -11.85 -14.13
CA ARG A 447 -15.92 -12.51 -13.89
C ARG A 447 -15.85 -13.69 -12.92
N THR A 448 -14.67 -14.30 -12.78
CA THR A 448 -14.42 -15.44 -11.88
C THR A 448 -13.43 -15.11 -10.78
N LEU A 449 -13.06 -13.82 -10.64
CA LEU A 449 -12.00 -13.39 -9.76
C LEU A 449 -12.59 -13.05 -8.38
N GLY A 450 -12.39 -13.95 -7.42
CA GLY A 450 -12.84 -13.75 -6.03
C GLY A 450 -11.75 -13.36 -5.04
N SER A 451 -10.49 -13.37 -5.48
CA SER A 451 -9.34 -12.93 -4.70
C SER A 451 -9.13 -11.41 -4.73
N GLN A 452 -10.00 -10.65 -5.37
CA GLN A 452 -9.91 -9.19 -5.46
C GLN A 452 -11.29 -8.56 -5.37
N LYS A 453 -11.36 -7.40 -4.72
CA LYS A 453 -12.61 -6.69 -4.47
C LYS A 453 -12.44 -5.20 -4.64
N MET A 454 -13.52 -4.56 -5.05
CA MET A 454 -13.62 -3.12 -5.00
C MET A 454 -14.09 -2.72 -3.61
N VAL A 455 -13.60 -1.59 -3.11
CA VAL A 455 -14.07 -0.91 -1.90
C VAL A 455 -14.64 0.41 -2.36
N GLY A 456 -15.96 0.48 -2.50
CA GLY A 456 -16.62 1.52 -3.29
C GLY A 456 -16.16 1.50 -4.75
N SER A 457 -16.30 2.62 -5.44
CA SER A 457 -15.92 2.74 -6.86
C SER A 457 -14.46 3.15 -7.09
N GLN A 458 -13.76 3.64 -6.05
CA GLN A 458 -12.46 4.30 -6.17
C GLN A 458 -11.25 3.49 -5.69
N MET A 459 -11.45 2.46 -4.86
CA MET A 459 -10.37 1.65 -4.29
C MET A 459 -10.57 0.16 -4.60
N MET A 460 -9.48 -0.57 -4.75
CA MET A 460 -9.43 -2.01 -4.97
C MET A 460 -8.46 -2.66 -3.98
N MET A 461 -8.85 -3.81 -3.45
CA MET A 461 -8.06 -4.65 -2.57
C MET A 461 -7.80 -6.01 -3.21
N ALA A 462 -6.57 -6.52 -3.07
CA ALA A 462 -6.25 -7.91 -3.36
C ALA A 462 -6.12 -8.71 -2.06
N THR A 463 -6.79 -9.85 -2.00
CA THR A 463 -6.78 -10.74 -0.84
C THR A 463 -5.56 -11.64 -0.88
N LEU A 464 -4.98 -11.92 0.28
CA LEU A 464 -3.83 -12.81 0.43
C LEU A 464 -4.25 -14.27 0.62
N THR A 465 -5.13 -14.77 -0.26
CA THR A 465 -5.72 -16.12 -0.17
C THR A 465 -4.86 -17.23 -0.81
N ASP A 466 -3.79 -16.83 -1.49
CA ASP A 466 -2.71 -17.69 -2.00
C ASP A 466 -1.38 -17.03 -1.59
N TYR A 467 -1.20 -16.93 -0.27
CA TYR A 467 -0.14 -16.12 0.32
C TYR A 467 1.24 -16.70 0.02
N ASP A 468 2.08 -15.87 -0.59
CA ASP A 468 3.52 -16.07 -0.72
C ASP A 468 4.22 -14.89 -0.02
N PRO A 469 5.16 -15.16 0.91
CA PRO A 469 5.86 -14.13 1.68
C PRO A 469 6.82 -13.27 0.83
N GLU A 470 7.12 -13.63 -0.41
CA GLU A 470 8.00 -12.86 -1.29
C GLU A 470 7.21 -11.96 -2.25
N ALA A 471 6.10 -12.43 -2.79
CA ALA A 471 5.31 -11.69 -3.78
C ALA A 471 3.84 -12.11 -3.84
N THR A 472 2.95 -11.21 -4.24
CA THR A 472 1.56 -11.52 -4.57
C THR A 472 1.23 -11.00 -5.97
N THR A 473 0.49 -11.77 -6.76
CA THR A 473 0.02 -11.34 -8.08
C THR A 473 -1.36 -10.70 -8.01
N VAL A 474 -1.52 -9.56 -8.68
CA VAL A 474 -2.76 -8.77 -8.67
C VAL A 474 -3.15 -8.46 -10.11
N TYR A 475 -4.41 -8.71 -10.47
CA TYR A 475 -4.96 -8.31 -11.75
C TYR A 475 -5.44 -6.86 -11.69
N LEU A 476 -4.85 -5.97 -12.48
CA LEU A 476 -5.35 -4.60 -12.63
C LEU A 476 -6.19 -4.52 -13.91
N PRO A 477 -7.49 -4.16 -13.82
CA PRO A 477 -8.28 -3.83 -15.00
C PRO A 477 -7.67 -2.66 -15.78
N ARG A 478 -7.97 -2.58 -17.08
CA ARG A 478 -7.48 -1.46 -17.91
C ARG A 478 -7.79 -0.11 -17.27
N GLY A 479 -6.78 0.75 -17.21
CA GLY A 479 -6.86 2.13 -16.74
C GLY A 479 -5.66 2.53 -15.89
N SER A 480 -5.73 3.74 -15.36
CA SER A 480 -4.72 4.32 -14.49
C SER A 480 -5.00 4.01 -13.02
N TRP A 481 -4.00 3.47 -12.33
CA TRP A 481 -4.05 3.06 -10.93
C TRP A 481 -2.87 3.62 -10.15
N PHE A 482 -3.04 3.75 -8.84
CA PHE A 482 -1.95 4.03 -7.91
C PHE A 482 -1.91 2.93 -6.87
N ASN A 483 -0.71 2.48 -6.51
CA ASN A 483 -0.52 1.70 -5.29
C ASN A 483 -0.78 2.63 -4.09
N PHE A 484 -1.71 2.25 -3.22
CA PHE A 484 -2.14 3.09 -2.09
C PHE A 484 -1.01 3.29 -1.06
N HIS A 485 -0.17 2.28 -0.83
CA HIS A 485 0.86 2.31 0.20
C HIS A 485 2.07 3.12 -0.25
N THR A 486 2.49 2.97 -1.51
CA THR A 486 3.70 3.61 -2.04
C THR A 486 3.44 4.89 -2.83
N GLY A 487 2.20 5.12 -3.28
CA GLY A 487 1.86 6.21 -4.19
C GLY A 487 2.29 5.96 -5.65
N ALA A 488 2.89 4.80 -5.96
CA ALA A 488 3.39 4.50 -7.29
C ALA A 488 2.27 4.43 -8.33
N TYR A 489 2.43 5.15 -9.44
CA TYR A 489 1.49 5.16 -10.57
C TYR A 489 1.71 3.95 -11.48
N ILE A 490 0.61 3.37 -11.95
CA ILE A 490 0.59 2.19 -12.80
C ILE A 490 -0.47 2.40 -13.90
N GLU A 491 -0.03 2.42 -15.15
CA GLU A 491 -0.92 2.34 -16.30
C GLU A 491 -1.11 0.88 -16.67
N SER A 492 -2.34 0.37 -16.62
CA SER A 492 -2.63 -1.03 -16.93
C SER A 492 -3.44 -1.19 -18.21
N GLU A 493 -3.08 -2.19 -19.01
CA GLU A 493 -3.87 -2.60 -20.19
C GLU A 493 -4.88 -3.73 -19.90
N GLY A 494 -5.03 -4.11 -18.62
CA GLY A 494 -5.81 -5.27 -18.18
C GLY A 494 -4.93 -6.49 -17.97
N GLU A 495 -4.04 -6.44 -16.98
CA GLU A 495 -2.95 -7.42 -16.82
C GLU A 495 -2.68 -7.80 -15.36
N TRP A 496 -1.90 -8.88 -15.19
CA TRP A 496 -1.41 -9.31 -13.88
C TRP A 496 -0.08 -8.63 -13.58
N VAL A 497 -0.02 -7.94 -12.45
CA VAL A 497 1.20 -7.33 -11.91
C VAL A 497 1.67 -8.09 -10.69
N GLU A 498 2.98 -8.16 -10.51
CA GLU A 498 3.60 -8.72 -9.31
C GLU A 498 3.83 -7.62 -8.29
N VAL A 499 3.41 -7.85 -7.05
CA VAL A 499 3.60 -6.95 -5.91
C VAL A 499 4.55 -7.62 -4.95
N LEU A 500 5.76 -7.10 -4.85
CA LEU A 500 6.80 -7.64 -3.97
C LEU A 500 6.55 -7.24 -2.52
N ALA A 501 6.70 -8.20 -1.60
CA ALA A 501 6.70 -7.93 -0.18
C ALA A 501 8.08 -7.40 0.24
N GLN A 502 8.11 -6.35 1.07
CA GLN A 502 9.35 -5.87 1.66
C GLN A 502 9.60 -6.62 2.98
N PRO A 503 10.79 -7.20 3.21
CA PRO A 503 11.05 -8.05 4.38
C PRO A 503 10.83 -7.37 5.75
N ASP A 504 10.97 -6.04 5.81
CA ASP A 504 10.86 -5.26 7.04
C ASP A 504 9.49 -4.55 7.21
N ASP A 505 8.61 -4.63 6.20
CA ASP A 505 7.29 -4.00 6.25
C ASP A 505 6.27 -4.88 6.99
N PRO A 506 5.30 -4.26 7.69
CA PRO A 506 4.18 -5.00 8.25
C PRO A 506 3.39 -5.71 7.13
N LEU A 507 2.92 -6.93 7.39
CA LEU A 507 2.02 -7.65 6.51
C LEU A 507 0.74 -6.84 6.30
N GLN A 508 0.53 -6.35 5.09
CA GLN A 508 -0.68 -5.64 4.69
C GLN A 508 -1.16 -6.17 3.34
N VAL A 509 -2.46 -6.05 3.10
CA VAL A 509 -3.06 -6.42 1.82
C VAL A 509 -2.66 -5.41 0.73
N PRO A 510 -2.39 -5.84 -0.51
CA PRO A 510 -2.19 -4.92 -1.62
C PRO A 510 -3.45 -4.08 -1.86
N LEU A 511 -3.25 -2.76 -1.92
CA LEU A 511 -4.30 -1.78 -2.14
C LEU A 511 -3.96 -0.88 -3.31
N PHE A 512 -4.96 -0.64 -4.14
CA PHE A 512 -4.85 0.22 -5.31
C PHE A 512 -6.01 1.19 -5.34
N VAL A 513 -5.74 2.41 -5.79
CA VAL A 513 -6.75 3.45 -5.98
C VAL A 513 -6.75 3.88 -7.43
N ARG A 514 -7.92 4.22 -7.93
CA ARG A 514 -8.09 4.66 -9.32
C ARG A 514 -7.63 6.10 -9.47
N ASP A 515 -7.20 6.44 -10.68
CA ASP A 515 -7.09 7.85 -11.06
C ASP A 515 -8.44 8.57 -10.89
N GLY A 516 -8.39 9.83 -10.46
CA GLY A 516 -9.57 10.61 -10.07
C GLY A 516 -10.12 10.29 -8.66
N ALA A 517 -9.46 9.45 -7.86
CA ALA A 517 -9.93 9.12 -6.52
C ALA A 517 -9.71 10.25 -5.50
N VAL A 518 -10.65 10.36 -4.56
CA VAL A 518 -10.58 11.23 -3.38
C VAL A 518 -10.94 10.40 -2.16
N ILE A 519 -9.96 10.06 -1.33
CA ILE A 519 -10.13 9.16 -0.19
C ILE A 519 -10.09 9.97 1.11
N PRO A 520 -11.25 10.23 1.77
CA PRO A 520 -11.28 10.86 3.07
C PRO A 520 -10.81 9.91 4.17
N ARG A 521 -9.93 10.41 5.03
CA ARG A 521 -9.35 9.69 6.16
C ARG A 521 -9.41 10.50 7.44
N MET A 522 -9.37 9.79 8.57
CA MET A 522 -9.05 10.37 9.87
C MET A 522 -7.59 10.08 10.22
N THR A 523 -6.98 10.97 11.01
CA THR A 523 -5.66 10.70 11.60
C THR A 523 -5.77 9.60 12.65
N VAL A 524 -4.81 8.66 12.64
CA VAL A 524 -4.70 7.59 13.64
C VAL A 524 -3.26 7.51 14.12
N ASP A 525 -3.10 7.51 15.44
CA ASP A 525 -1.82 7.44 16.14
C ASP A 525 -1.94 6.65 17.46
N ASP A 526 -0.88 6.62 18.26
CA ASP A 526 -0.82 5.89 19.53
C ASP A 526 -1.80 6.38 20.60
N GLN A 527 -2.39 7.57 20.43
CA GLN A 527 -3.37 8.11 21.37
C GLN A 527 -4.82 7.79 20.97
N THR A 528 -5.04 7.29 19.75
CA THR A 528 -6.38 7.06 19.21
C THR A 528 -7.06 5.89 19.94
N LEU A 529 -8.24 6.14 20.49
CA LEU A 529 -8.99 5.15 21.27
C LEU A 529 -10.07 4.43 20.45
N ASN A 530 -10.81 5.15 19.60
CA ASN A 530 -11.95 4.62 18.85
C ASN A 530 -12.30 5.46 17.60
N LEU A 531 -13.34 5.05 16.85
CA LEU A 531 -13.81 5.72 15.62
C LEU A 531 -14.52 7.07 15.82
N LEU A 532 -14.83 7.41 17.07
CA LEU A 532 -15.36 8.73 17.42
C LEU A 532 -14.23 9.77 17.59
N GLY A 533 -12.99 9.38 17.34
CA GLY A 533 -11.82 10.26 17.44
C GLY A 533 -11.38 10.53 18.88
N GLN A 534 -11.91 9.79 19.88
CA GLN A 534 -11.50 9.96 21.28
C GLN A 534 -10.02 9.62 21.45
N ARG A 535 -9.31 10.44 22.23
CA ARG A 535 -7.88 10.29 22.49
C ARG A 535 -7.60 10.03 23.97
N ALA A 536 -6.49 9.34 24.26
CA ALA A 536 -6.08 8.98 25.62
C ALA A 536 -5.82 10.18 26.55
N ASP A 537 -5.55 11.37 25.99
CA ASP A 537 -5.40 12.63 26.73
C ASP A 537 -6.73 13.36 27.00
N GLY A 538 -7.86 12.80 26.54
CA GLY A 538 -9.21 13.35 26.66
C GLY A 538 -9.60 14.34 25.57
N SER A 539 -8.75 14.57 24.56
CA SER A 539 -9.10 15.36 23.37
C SER A 539 -9.86 14.52 22.32
N ILE A 540 -10.38 15.19 21.29
CA ILE A 540 -11.02 14.58 20.13
C ILE A 540 -10.18 14.93 18.90
N GLN A 541 -9.79 13.91 18.13
CA GLN A 541 -9.11 14.09 16.84
C GLN A 541 -10.13 14.54 15.80
N ASP A 542 -10.01 15.77 15.32
CA ASP A 542 -10.92 16.38 14.34
C ASP A 542 -10.15 17.00 13.16
N VAL A 543 -9.29 16.17 12.56
CA VAL A 543 -8.56 16.49 11.34
C VAL A 543 -9.15 15.64 10.21
N LEU A 544 -9.62 16.31 9.16
CA LEU A 544 -10.08 15.66 7.94
C LEU A 544 -8.95 15.66 6.91
N VAL A 545 -8.44 14.46 6.64
CA VAL A 545 -7.42 14.24 5.61
C VAL A 545 -8.13 13.81 4.33
N PHE A 546 -7.76 14.37 3.19
CA PHE A 546 -8.20 13.91 1.88
C PHE A 546 -6.97 13.53 1.06
N ASP A 547 -6.83 12.23 0.77
CA ASP A 547 -5.86 11.78 -0.21
C ASP A 547 -6.45 11.96 -1.61
N ILE A 548 -5.74 12.71 -2.45
CA ILE A 548 -6.15 13.05 -3.81
C ILE A 548 -5.20 12.32 -4.76
N TYR A 549 -5.75 11.50 -5.65
CA TYR A 549 -4.98 10.78 -6.66
C TYR A 549 -5.33 11.31 -8.04
N HIS A 550 -4.33 11.87 -8.72
CA HIS A 550 -4.52 12.44 -10.05
C HIS A 550 -3.35 12.12 -10.97
N ALA A 551 -3.64 11.58 -12.15
CA ALA A 551 -2.70 11.49 -13.26
C ALA A 551 -3.28 12.16 -14.51
N ASN A 552 -4.50 11.79 -14.88
CA ASN A 552 -5.17 12.23 -16.10
C ASN A 552 -6.63 12.61 -15.86
N GLU A 553 -7.29 12.01 -14.87
CA GLU A 553 -8.71 12.17 -14.62
C GLU A 553 -8.99 13.13 -13.44
N ASP A 554 -9.86 14.11 -13.70
CA ASP A 554 -10.48 14.93 -12.68
C ASP A 554 -11.38 14.05 -11.79
N GLY A 555 -11.50 14.40 -10.51
CA GLY A 555 -12.17 13.57 -9.53
C GLY A 555 -13.10 14.33 -8.60
N ALA A 556 -13.99 13.58 -7.96
CA ALA A 556 -14.89 14.10 -6.93
C ALA A 556 -15.28 13.02 -5.92
N PHE A 557 -15.51 13.43 -4.68
CA PHE A 557 -16.11 12.61 -3.64
C PHE A 557 -16.91 13.50 -2.68
N THR A 558 -18.07 13.04 -2.23
CA THR A 558 -18.87 13.75 -1.21
C THR A 558 -18.77 13.00 0.11
N LEU A 559 -17.99 13.52 1.05
CA LEU A 559 -17.93 13.04 2.42
C LEU A 559 -19.29 13.24 3.08
N ILE A 560 -19.84 12.19 3.70
CA ILE A 560 -21.09 12.24 4.46
C ILE A 560 -20.78 11.94 5.93
N GLU A 561 -21.18 12.85 6.81
CA GLU A 561 -21.01 12.76 8.26
C GLU A 561 -22.36 12.87 8.97
N ASP A 562 -22.50 12.18 10.09
CA ASP A 562 -23.62 12.29 11.00
C ASP A 562 -23.17 12.02 12.45
N ASP A 563 -24.13 11.89 13.38
CA ASP A 563 -23.81 11.63 14.79
C ASP A 563 -23.20 10.25 15.09
N GLY A 564 -23.17 9.35 14.11
CA GLY A 564 -22.64 8.01 14.22
C GLY A 564 -23.45 7.05 15.10
N GLU A 565 -24.57 7.48 15.69
CA GLU A 565 -25.21 6.76 16.79
C GLU A 565 -26.72 6.60 16.61
N THR A 566 -27.42 7.66 16.19
CA THR A 566 -28.89 7.72 16.23
C THR A 566 -29.53 7.66 14.86
N MET A 567 -30.81 7.29 14.79
CA MET A 567 -31.57 7.23 13.54
C MET A 567 -31.85 8.61 12.89
N ALA A 568 -31.34 9.72 13.46
CA ALA A 568 -31.59 11.08 12.98
C ALA A 568 -31.16 11.31 11.52
N TYR A 569 -30.12 10.61 11.04
CA TYR A 569 -29.65 10.71 9.65
C TYR A 569 -30.75 10.40 8.62
N GLN A 570 -31.70 9.50 8.95
CA GLN A 570 -32.82 9.17 8.07
C GLN A 570 -33.79 10.35 7.87
N SER A 571 -33.78 11.30 8.80
CA SER A 571 -34.55 12.55 8.72
C SER A 571 -33.75 13.74 8.17
N GLY A 572 -32.52 13.49 7.68
CA GLY A 572 -31.65 14.50 7.06
C GLY A 572 -30.68 15.19 8.02
N ALA A 573 -30.50 14.69 9.25
CA ALA A 573 -29.44 15.16 10.16
C ALA A 573 -28.08 14.60 9.72
N VAL A 574 -27.56 15.14 8.63
CA VAL A 574 -26.26 14.78 8.03
C VAL A 574 -25.56 16.06 7.59
N ARG A 575 -24.23 16.02 7.53
CA ARG A 575 -23.38 17.03 6.90
C ARG A 575 -22.71 16.41 5.67
N GLU A 576 -22.72 17.14 4.57
CA GLU A 576 -22.12 16.74 3.30
C GLU A 576 -21.07 17.75 2.85
N THR A 577 -19.88 17.26 2.54
CA THR A 577 -18.76 18.08 2.07
C THR A 577 -18.25 17.48 0.77
N THR A 578 -18.47 18.18 -0.36
CA THR A 578 -17.97 17.71 -1.66
C THR A 578 -16.56 18.21 -1.89
N VAL A 579 -15.66 17.29 -2.17
CA VAL A 579 -14.27 17.56 -2.54
C VAL A 579 -14.09 17.20 -4.00
N THR A 580 -13.51 18.10 -4.78
CA THR A 580 -13.21 17.90 -6.20
C THR A 580 -11.77 18.26 -6.50
N HIS A 581 -11.15 17.60 -7.46
CA HIS A 581 -9.89 18.06 -8.02
C HIS A 581 -9.96 18.13 -9.53
N THR A 582 -9.30 19.15 -10.09
CA THR A 582 -9.24 19.39 -11.53
C THR A 582 -7.87 19.87 -11.95
N ALA A 583 -7.44 19.49 -13.15
CA ALA A 583 -6.24 20.03 -13.78
C ALA A 583 -6.55 21.16 -14.79
N ASP A 584 -5.75 22.23 -14.77
CA ASP A 584 -5.69 23.24 -15.86
C ASP A 584 -4.24 23.40 -16.32
N GLY A 585 -3.90 22.71 -17.41
CA GLY A 585 -2.50 22.53 -17.81
C GLY A 585 -1.78 21.67 -16.79
N GLU A 586 -0.68 22.16 -16.23
CA GLU A 586 0.07 21.46 -15.18
C GLU A 586 -0.40 21.87 -13.77
N ASN A 587 -1.21 22.91 -13.63
CA ASN A 587 -1.73 23.34 -12.33
C ASN A 587 -2.85 22.41 -11.86
N LEU A 588 -2.71 21.90 -10.63
CA LEU A 588 -3.72 21.08 -9.99
C LEU A 588 -4.47 21.90 -8.94
N THR A 589 -5.80 21.83 -8.98
CA THR A 589 -6.65 22.53 -8.02
C THR A 589 -7.53 21.55 -7.30
N VAL A 590 -7.48 21.55 -5.96
CA VAL A 590 -8.35 20.76 -5.08
C VAL A 590 -9.29 21.73 -4.38
N THR A 591 -10.59 21.53 -4.55
CA THR A 591 -11.64 22.32 -3.91
C THR A 591 -12.34 21.47 -2.86
N VAL A 592 -12.31 21.92 -1.60
CA VAL A 592 -13.17 21.42 -0.53
C VAL A 592 -14.35 22.37 -0.41
N GLY A 593 -15.53 21.94 -0.84
CA GLY A 593 -16.74 22.74 -0.80
C GLY A 593 -17.15 23.11 0.63
N ALA A 594 -17.90 24.21 0.77
CA ALA A 594 -18.55 24.51 2.04
C ALA A 594 -19.52 23.38 2.41
N ALA A 595 -19.52 23.01 3.69
CA ALA A 595 -20.38 21.97 4.22
C ALA A 595 -21.87 22.32 4.03
N ASN A 596 -22.67 21.33 3.68
CA ASN A 596 -24.12 21.45 3.56
C ASN A 596 -24.82 20.52 4.56
N GLY A 597 -25.77 21.05 5.31
CA GLY A 597 -26.43 20.31 6.39
C GLY A 597 -25.65 20.32 7.71
N THR A 598 -26.20 19.67 8.72
CA THR A 598 -25.64 19.58 10.08
C THR A 598 -26.29 18.42 10.83
N TYR A 599 -25.69 18.06 11.97
CA TYR A 599 -26.20 17.06 12.90
C TYR A 599 -25.84 17.49 14.34
N ASP A 600 -26.42 16.83 15.34
CA ASP A 600 -26.13 17.18 16.74
C ASP A 600 -24.68 16.83 17.09
N GLY A 601 -23.95 17.80 17.64
CA GLY A 601 -22.51 17.65 17.91
C GLY A 601 -21.58 17.84 16.70
N ALA A 602 -22.09 18.24 15.53
CA ALA A 602 -21.24 18.56 14.38
C ALA A 602 -20.27 19.72 14.69
N PRO A 603 -18.97 19.59 14.38
CA PRO A 603 -17.99 20.66 14.61
C PRO A 603 -18.20 21.83 13.63
N ASP A 604 -18.08 23.06 14.13
CA ASP A 604 -18.24 24.28 13.30
C ASP A 604 -16.96 24.62 12.49
N GLN A 605 -15.84 23.98 12.81
CA GLN A 605 -14.53 24.20 12.20
C GLN A 605 -13.75 22.89 12.10
N HIS A 606 -12.92 22.76 11.08
CA HIS A 606 -12.04 21.61 10.84
C HIS A 606 -10.62 22.04 10.53
N ASN A 607 -9.65 21.19 10.87
CA ASN A 607 -8.36 21.19 10.20
C ASN A 607 -8.49 20.32 8.95
N VAL A 608 -8.23 20.89 7.78
CA VAL A 608 -8.25 20.16 6.50
C VAL A 608 -6.84 19.94 6.00
N GLU A 609 -6.50 18.69 5.73
CA GLU A 609 -5.24 18.28 5.12
C GLU A 609 -5.51 17.67 3.75
N ILE A 610 -4.81 18.16 2.73
CA ILE A 610 -4.83 17.61 1.38
C ILE A 610 -3.49 16.90 1.15
N ARG A 611 -3.52 15.60 0.90
CA ARG A 611 -2.36 14.83 0.44
C ARG A 611 -2.56 14.53 -1.04
N LEU A 612 -1.92 15.33 -1.89
CA LEU A 612 -2.02 15.20 -3.35
C LEU A 612 -0.91 14.29 -3.86
N THR A 613 -1.30 13.17 -4.48
CA THR A 613 -0.42 12.24 -5.19
C THR A 613 -0.66 12.37 -6.69
N SER A 614 0.39 12.75 -7.42
CA SER A 614 0.39 12.87 -8.87
C SER A 614 1.76 12.52 -9.45
N PRO A 615 1.87 11.74 -10.55
CA PRO A 615 3.15 11.28 -11.08
C PRO A 615 4.09 12.45 -11.38
N GLY A 616 5.31 12.42 -10.85
CA GLY A 616 6.34 13.43 -11.10
C GLY A 616 6.02 14.85 -10.59
N LEU A 617 4.97 15.03 -9.79
CA LEU A 617 4.58 16.33 -9.27
C LEU A 617 5.60 16.87 -8.25
N THR A 618 6.24 17.98 -8.62
CA THR A 618 6.99 18.85 -7.71
C THR A 618 6.38 20.24 -7.78
N VAL A 619 6.12 20.87 -6.64
CA VAL A 619 5.50 22.20 -6.59
C VAL A 619 6.48 23.28 -6.13
N GLU A 620 6.39 24.47 -6.71
CA GLU A 620 7.12 25.66 -6.24
C GLU A 620 6.29 26.44 -5.22
N GLN A 621 4.96 26.34 -5.32
CA GLN A 621 4.04 27.08 -4.46
C GLN A 621 2.70 26.36 -4.34
N VAL A 622 2.13 26.39 -3.14
CA VAL A 622 0.73 26.05 -2.91
C VAL A 622 -0.02 27.30 -2.46
N LEU A 623 -1.16 27.59 -3.09
CA LEU A 623 -2.06 28.67 -2.69
C LEU A 623 -3.27 28.09 -1.96
N LEU A 624 -3.72 28.74 -0.89
CA LEU A 624 -5.01 28.50 -0.25
C LEU A 624 -5.90 29.72 -0.47
N ASN A 625 -7.01 29.54 -1.20
CA ASN A 625 -7.94 30.60 -1.58
C ASN A 625 -7.24 31.81 -2.25
N GLY A 626 -6.23 31.52 -3.06
CA GLY A 626 -5.41 32.51 -3.78
C GLY A 626 -4.27 33.14 -2.98
N GLU A 627 -4.12 32.83 -1.69
CA GLU A 627 -3.02 33.32 -0.85
C GLU A 627 -1.94 32.24 -0.67
N PRO A 628 -0.64 32.56 -0.79
CA PRO A 628 0.43 31.59 -0.63
C PRO A 628 0.46 30.94 0.76
N LEU A 629 0.50 29.61 0.80
CA LEU A 629 0.83 28.86 2.00
C LEU A 629 2.34 28.87 2.23
N THR A 630 2.74 28.87 3.49
CA THR A 630 4.16 28.79 3.88
C THR A 630 4.66 27.36 3.71
N GLU A 631 5.77 27.19 2.99
CA GLU A 631 6.50 25.93 2.91
C GLU A 631 7.07 25.57 4.30
N ARG A 632 6.92 24.31 4.71
CA ARG A 632 7.33 23.80 6.03
C ARG A 632 8.41 22.75 5.87
N ALA A 633 9.22 22.61 6.91
CA ALA A 633 10.27 21.58 6.98
C ALA A 633 9.78 20.25 7.59
N SER A 634 8.55 20.21 8.13
CA SER A 634 7.97 19.00 8.73
C SER A 634 6.45 19.02 8.75
N GLU A 635 5.85 17.84 8.90
CA GLU A 635 4.40 17.64 8.98
C GLU A 635 3.76 18.12 10.30
N ALA A 636 4.58 18.46 11.31
CA ALA A 636 4.11 18.76 12.67
C ALA A 636 3.36 20.10 12.81
N GLU A 637 3.44 20.96 11.80
CA GLU A 637 2.78 22.28 11.80
C GLU A 637 1.33 22.16 11.31
N ASP A 638 0.40 22.84 12.00
CA ASP A 638 -1.04 22.77 11.69
C ASP A 638 -1.44 23.49 10.38
N GLN A 639 -0.56 24.33 9.81
CA GLN A 639 -0.82 25.09 8.59
C GLN A 639 0.45 25.28 7.75
N GLY A 640 0.32 25.10 6.44
CA GLY A 640 1.42 25.25 5.47
C GLY A 640 1.36 24.16 4.41
N TRP A 641 2.45 24.01 3.65
CA TRP A 641 2.60 22.88 2.73
C TRP A 641 4.01 22.30 2.82
N LEU A 642 4.16 21.05 2.41
CA LEU A 642 5.41 20.29 2.40
C LEU A 642 5.41 19.35 1.20
N GLN A 643 6.52 19.31 0.45
CA GLN A 643 6.79 18.23 -0.49
C GLN A 643 7.26 17.01 0.31
N LEU A 644 6.49 15.93 0.30
CA LEU A 644 6.83 14.71 1.05
C LEU A 644 7.85 13.88 0.28
N ASP A 645 7.58 13.65 -1.00
CA ASP A 645 8.42 12.88 -1.94
C ASP A 645 8.19 13.41 -3.37
N SER A 646 8.93 12.93 -4.37
CA SER A 646 8.60 13.19 -5.78
C SER A 646 7.18 12.66 -6.07
N GLY A 647 6.29 13.56 -6.48
CA GLY A 647 4.90 13.23 -6.77
C GLY A 647 3.92 13.29 -5.60
N VAL A 648 4.35 13.60 -4.36
CA VAL A 648 3.44 13.72 -3.21
C VAL A 648 3.61 15.06 -2.47
N VAL A 649 2.53 15.83 -2.38
CA VAL A 649 2.48 17.12 -1.68
C VAL A 649 1.43 17.11 -0.58
N LEU A 650 1.81 17.53 0.62
CA LEU A 650 0.90 17.76 1.74
C LEU A 650 0.61 19.26 1.87
N ALA A 651 -0.66 19.64 1.97
CA ALA A 651 -1.09 21.00 2.24
C ALA A 651 -2.14 21.03 3.36
N LYS A 652 -1.97 21.95 4.32
CA LYS A 652 -2.81 22.05 5.52
C LYS A 652 -3.42 23.44 5.65
N SER A 653 -4.73 23.51 5.86
CA SER A 653 -5.44 24.79 5.97
C SER A 653 -5.21 25.50 7.31
N GLY A 654 -4.87 24.76 8.37
CA GLY A 654 -5.16 25.17 9.74
C GLY A 654 -6.66 25.19 10.02
N LEU A 655 -7.02 25.59 11.25
CA LEU A 655 -8.41 25.50 11.71
C LEU A 655 -9.29 26.51 10.96
N ILE A 656 -10.28 26.02 10.22
CA ILE A 656 -11.13 26.83 9.36
C ILE A 656 -12.60 26.44 9.47
N SER A 657 -13.51 27.41 9.30
CA SER A 657 -14.95 27.17 9.39
C SER A 657 -15.45 26.27 8.27
N VAL A 658 -16.33 25.32 8.62
CA VAL A 658 -16.94 24.39 7.66
C VAL A 658 -17.84 25.09 6.62
N ASP A 659 -18.31 26.30 6.90
CA ASP A 659 -19.10 27.13 5.96
C ASP A 659 -18.24 27.80 4.87
N THR A 660 -16.91 27.63 4.94
CA THR A 660 -15.96 28.25 4.00
C THR A 660 -15.47 27.21 3.00
N ALA A 661 -15.71 27.44 1.71
CA ALA A 661 -15.07 26.66 0.67
C ALA A 661 -13.57 26.96 0.63
N LEU A 662 -12.76 25.91 0.46
CA LEU A 662 -11.30 25.97 0.39
C LEU A 662 -10.87 25.56 -1.01
N GLU A 663 -10.00 26.34 -1.62
CA GLU A 663 -9.34 26.03 -2.88
C GLU A 663 -7.84 25.95 -2.64
N PHE A 664 -7.28 24.77 -2.75
CA PHE A 664 -5.84 24.53 -2.77
C PHE A 664 -5.37 24.47 -4.22
N SER A 665 -4.51 25.40 -4.63
CA SER A 665 -3.90 25.40 -5.96
C SER A 665 -2.44 25.04 -5.86
N PHE A 666 -2.06 23.94 -6.46
CA PHE A 666 -0.72 23.38 -6.50
C PHE A 666 -0.07 23.83 -7.81
N GLN A 667 0.90 24.72 -7.70
CA GLN A 667 1.63 25.26 -8.83
C GLN A 667 2.91 24.47 -9.00
N PRO A 668 3.05 23.70 -10.11
CA PRO A 668 4.24 22.94 -10.37
C PRO A 668 5.46 23.85 -10.37
N ALA A 669 6.57 23.35 -9.84
CA ALA A 669 7.85 23.95 -10.14
C ALA A 669 8.02 23.96 -11.64
N GLN A 670 8.40 25.10 -12.22
CA GLN A 670 8.78 25.14 -13.63
C GLN A 670 9.79 24.02 -13.85
N ALA A 671 9.45 23.05 -14.69
CA ALA A 671 10.42 22.08 -15.19
C ALA A 671 11.64 22.90 -15.60
N ALA A 672 12.79 22.64 -14.95
CA ALA A 672 14.01 23.35 -15.25
C ALA A 672 14.14 23.35 -16.77
N ALA A 673 14.00 24.53 -17.38
CA ALA A 673 13.88 24.66 -18.83
C ALA A 673 14.95 23.78 -19.45
N GLN A 674 14.57 22.89 -20.37
CA GLN A 674 15.49 22.02 -21.10
C GLN A 674 16.73 22.84 -21.42
N VAL A 675 17.82 22.58 -20.69
CA VAL A 675 18.90 23.54 -20.69
C VAL A 675 19.49 23.48 -22.08
N ASP A 676 19.52 24.61 -22.78
CA ASP A 676 20.06 24.73 -24.14
C ASP A 676 21.59 24.64 -24.11
N ARG A 677 22.10 23.56 -23.50
CA ARG A 677 23.51 23.22 -23.26
C ARG A 677 23.67 21.70 -23.10
N PRO A 678 24.87 21.14 -23.36
CA PRO A 678 25.14 19.73 -23.06
C PRO A 678 24.98 19.37 -21.58
N LEU A 679 24.62 18.11 -21.33
CA LEU A 679 24.85 17.48 -20.02
C LEU A 679 26.34 17.18 -19.86
N LEU A 680 26.92 17.59 -18.73
CA LEU A 680 28.28 17.18 -18.33
C LEU A 680 28.16 15.97 -17.41
N LEU A 681 28.58 14.79 -17.87
CA LEU A 681 28.46 13.55 -17.09
C LEU A 681 29.84 12.97 -16.77
N ALA A 682 30.12 12.71 -15.49
CA ALA A 682 31.40 12.11 -15.08
C ALA A 682 31.40 10.60 -15.31
N HIS A 683 32.39 10.08 -16.03
CA HIS A 683 32.54 8.64 -16.23
C HIS A 683 33.16 8.01 -14.99
N TYR A 684 32.41 7.19 -14.26
CA TYR A 684 32.75 6.71 -12.93
C TYR A 684 33.02 5.21 -12.91
N MET A 685 34.05 4.83 -12.16
CA MET A 685 34.51 3.45 -12.00
C MET A 685 34.16 2.90 -10.61
N PRO A 686 33.30 1.87 -10.49
CA PRO A 686 32.81 1.37 -9.19
C PRO A 686 33.71 0.33 -8.51
N TRP A 687 35.00 0.27 -8.84
CA TRP A 687 35.83 -0.93 -8.63
C TRP A 687 36.93 -0.86 -7.56
N TYR A 688 36.84 0.08 -6.63
CA TYR A 688 37.82 0.19 -5.54
C TYR A 688 37.32 -0.50 -4.27
N GLN A 689 38.16 -1.30 -3.61
CA GLN A 689 37.81 -1.98 -2.35
C GLN A 689 38.92 -1.89 -1.31
N THR A 690 38.53 -1.67 -0.05
CA THR A 690 39.45 -1.64 1.09
C THR A 690 39.04 -2.65 2.17
N PRO A 691 39.98 -3.06 3.05
CA PRO A 691 39.68 -3.98 4.13
C PRO A 691 38.64 -3.49 5.14
N ASP A 692 38.48 -2.18 5.29
CA ASP A 692 37.59 -1.62 6.31
C ASP A 692 36.11 -1.75 5.91
N VAL A 693 35.81 -1.82 4.61
CA VAL A 693 34.44 -1.96 4.09
C VAL A 693 34.24 -3.34 3.45
N SER A 694 35.02 -3.68 2.43
CA SER A 694 34.90 -4.97 1.71
C SER A 694 35.65 -6.13 2.36
N GLY A 695 36.50 -5.89 3.37
CA GLY A 695 37.28 -6.94 4.04
C GLY A 695 38.56 -7.38 3.30
N TYR A 696 38.87 -6.80 2.14
CA TYR A 696 40.09 -7.07 1.37
C TYR A 696 40.52 -5.84 0.55
N TRP A 697 41.78 -5.84 0.10
CA TRP A 697 42.25 -4.87 -0.89
C TRP A 697 41.88 -5.33 -2.30
N GLY A 698 41.12 -4.50 -3.02
CA GLY A 698 40.70 -4.76 -4.40
C GLY A 698 41.86 -4.81 -5.39
N TRP A 699 41.63 -5.44 -6.55
CA TRP A 699 42.65 -5.51 -7.61
C TRP A 699 43.04 -4.12 -8.11
N HIS A 700 42.11 -3.17 -8.19
CA HIS A 700 42.38 -1.83 -8.71
C HIS A 700 43.27 -0.97 -7.79
N TRP A 701 43.41 -1.31 -6.51
CA TRP A 701 44.41 -0.68 -5.62
C TRP A 701 45.76 -1.38 -5.61
N THR A 702 45.83 -2.65 -6.05
CA THR A 702 47.02 -3.50 -5.84
C THR A 702 47.69 -3.92 -7.13
N MET A 703 46.90 -4.22 -8.17
CA MET A 703 47.30 -4.91 -9.39
C MET A 703 48.18 -6.14 -9.13
N GLU A 704 47.95 -6.83 -8.00
CA GLU A 704 48.76 -7.94 -7.49
C GLU A 704 50.26 -7.60 -7.28
N HIS A 705 50.64 -6.32 -7.28
CA HIS A 705 52.01 -5.84 -7.18
C HIS A 705 52.23 -4.96 -5.96
N PHE A 706 51.37 -3.97 -5.78
CA PHE A 706 51.43 -2.98 -4.72
C PHE A 706 50.73 -3.49 -3.46
N ASN A 707 51.20 -3.05 -2.30
CA ASN A 707 50.64 -3.42 -1.01
C ASN A 707 50.25 -2.15 -0.23
N PRO A 708 48.96 -1.75 -0.23
CA PRO A 708 48.52 -0.52 0.41
C PRO A 708 48.71 -0.51 1.93
N ALA A 709 48.97 -1.66 2.57
CA ALA A 709 49.33 -1.72 3.98
C ALA A 709 50.79 -1.27 4.27
N MET A 710 51.61 -1.06 3.23
CA MET A 710 52.95 -0.49 3.36
C MET A 710 52.91 0.97 2.90
N VAL A 711 53.57 1.85 3.66
CA VAL A 711 53.74 3.26 3.29
C VAL A 711 55.15 3.53 2.75
N ASP A 712 55.26 4.52 1.87
CA ASP A 712 56.54 5.02 1.36
C ASP A 712 57.21 6.01 2.35
N ALA A 713 58.25 6.69 1.88
CA ALA A 713 59.04 7.62 2.71
C ALA A 713 58.27 8.91 3.08
N ASP A 714 57.25 9.26 2.31
CA ASP A 714 56.41 10.45 2.51
C ASP A 714 55.14 10.12 3.29
N GLY A 715 54.93 8.83 3.60
CA GLY A 715 53.83 8.33 4.42
C GLY A 715 52.63 7.87 3.59
N HIS A 716 52.74 7.82 2.26
CA HIS A 716 51.67 7.41 1.37
C HIS A 716 51.59 5.90 1.22
N PRO A 717 50.38 5.30 1.19
CA PRO A 717 50.21 3.88 0.96
C PRO A 717 50.70 3.48 -0.44
N GLN A 718 51.32 2.31 -0.56
CA GLN A 718 51.73 1.78 -1.87
C GLN A 718 50.50 1.25 -2.62
N ILE A 719 49.99 2.07 -3.54
CA ILE A 719 48.83 1.77 -4.37
C ILE A 719 49.20 1.67 -5.85
N ALA A 720 48.37 1.00 -6.63
CA ALA A 720 48.49 0.89 -8.09
C ALA A 720 48.02 2.19 -8.78
N SER A 721 48.75 3.27 -8.56
CA SER A 721 48.48 4.59 -9.14
C SER A 721 49.76 5.42 -9.24
N GLN A 722 49.80 6.35 -10.20
CA GLN A 722 50.82 7.42 -10.23
C GLN A 722 50.43 8.62 -9.36
N PHE A 723 49.18 8.66 -8.88
CA PHE A 723 48.55 9.78 -8.19
C PHE A 723 47.92 9.34 -6.87
N MET A 724 47.97 10.20 -5.85
CA MET A 724 47.39 9.91 -4.54
C MET A 724 46.04 10.63 -4.35
N PRO A 725 44.91 9.89 -4.19
CA PRO A 725 43.61 10.52 -3.90
C PRO A 725 43.68 11.37 -2.63
N LEU A 726 43.06 12.57 -2.62
CA LEU A 726 43.01 13.41 -1.42
C LEU A 726 42.31 12.72 -0.22
N THR A 727 41.44 11.75 -0.49
CA THR A 727 40.75 10.93 0.52
C THR A 727 41.62 9.83 1.12
N GLY A 728 42.79 9.56 0.53
CA GLY A 728 43.47 8.27 0.59
C GLY A 728 42.73 7.19 -0.21
N PRO A 729 43.29 5.96 -0.30
CA PRO A 729 42.58 4.85 -0.95
C PRO A 729 41.28 4.53 -0.21
N TYR A 730 40.22 4.28 -0.97
CA TYR A 730 38.85 4.14 -0.46
C TYR A 730 38.12 2.95 -1.08
N ASP A 731 36.97 2.62 -0.51
CA ASP A 731 36.06 1.59 -1.03
C ASP A 731 34.91 2.27 -1.77
N SER A 732 34.54 1.76 -2.94
CA SER A 732 33.44 2.30 -3.75
C SER A 732 32.06 2.05 -3.13
N GLN A 733 31.97 1.29 -2.02
CA GLN A 733 30.74 1.12 -1.23
C GLN A 733 30.72 1.98 0.05
N ASP A 734 31.77 2.75 0.32
CA ASP A 734 31.84 3.69 1.47
C ASP A 734 30.93 4.90 1.19
N GLU A 735 29.79 4.95 1.88
CA GLU A 735 28.77 5.98 1.70
C GLU A 735 29.29 7.39 1.97
N ALA A 736 30.21 7.57 2.92
CA ALA A 736 30.78 8.88 3.21
C ALA A 736 31.69 9.35 2.06
N VAL A 737 32.36 8.42 1.37
CA VAL A 737 33.18 8.72 0.20
C VAL A 737 32.28 9.01 -1.01
N LEU A 738 31.20 8.26 -1.21
CA LEU A 738 30.20 8.56 -2.24
C LEU A 738 29.57 9.94 -2.02
N GLU A 739 29.22 10.29 -0.78
CA GLU A 739 28.74 11.61 -0.37
C GLU A 739 29.74 12.70 -0.78
N TYR A 740 31.02 12.51 -0.45
CA TYR A 740 32.11 13.41 -0.83
C TYR A 740 32.21 13.61 -2.35
N GLN A 741 32.20 12.52 -3.12
CA GLN A 741 32.39 12.55 -4.57
C GLN A 741 31.21 13.20 -5.28
N VAL A 742 29.99 12.82 -4.92
CA VAL A 742 28.76 13.35 -5.53
C VAL A 742 28.61 14.84 -5.25
N LEU A 743 28.90 15.29 -4.02
CA LEU A 743 28.91 16.71 -3.70
C LEU A 743 29.97 17.48 -4.50
N LEU A 744 31.17 16.91 -4.69
CA LEU A 744 32.17 17.53 -5.57
C LEU A 744 31.69 17.65 -7.01
N MET A 745 31.06 16.62 -7.56
CA MET A 745 30.48 16.67 -8.90
C MET A 745 29.45 17.80 -9.00
N LYS A 746 28.50 17.85 -8.07
CA LYS A 746 27.47 18.90 -8.01
C LYS A 746 28.08 20.31 -7.96
N LEU A 747 29.02 20.54 -7.04
CA LEU A 747 29.70 21.83 -6.87
C LEU A 747 30.54 22.22 -8.09
N SER A 748 31.01 21.25 -8.86
CA SER A 748 31.80 21.48 -10.07
C SER A 748 30.94 21.82 -11.30
N GLY A 749 29.61 21.72 -11.19
CA GLY A 749 28.68 21.94 -12.29
C GLY A 749 28.51 20.72 -13.22
N ILE A 750 28.85 19.53 -12.72
CA ILE A 750 28.59 18.24 -13.37
C ILE A 750 27.12 17.87 -13.13
N ASP A 751 26.42 17.45 -14.19
CA ASP A 751 24.98 17.17 -14.16
C ASP A 751 24.66 15.73 -13.74
N GLY A 752 25.67 14.84 -13.73
CA GLY A 752 25.44 13.43 -13.43
C GLY A 752 26.65 12.53 -13.69
N VAL A 753 26.40 11.21 -13.70
CA VAL A 753 27.44 10.18 -13.91
C VAL A 753 27.09 9.20 -15.04
N ILE A 754 28.12 8.64 -15.67
CA ILE A 754 28.05 7.45 -16.52
C ILE A 754 28.87 6.38 -15.81
N VAL A 755 28.27 5.28 -15.38
CA VAL A 755 28.95 4.28 -14.53
C VAL A 755 29.28 3.02 -15.33
N ASP A 756 30.55 2.63 -15.32
CA ASP A 756 30.98 1.36 -15.89
C ASP A 756 30.40 0.18 -15.10
N TRP A 757 29.65 -0.67 -15.78
CA TRP A 757 28.84 -1.70 -15.16
C TRP A 757 29.10 -3.09 -15.76
N TYR A 758 29.40 -4.03 -14.88
CA TYR A 758 29.98 -5.33 -15.23
C TYR A 758 28.96 -6.47 -15.27
N GLY A 759 27.68 -6.16 -15.03
CA GLY A 759 26.60 -7.12 -14.95
C GLY A 759 26.40 -7.71 -13.55
N THR A 760 25.48 -8.65 -13.45
CA THR A 760 25.00 -9.24 -12.18
C THR A 760 25.66 -10.58 -11.83
N ALA A 761 26.43 -11.15 -12.76
CA ALA A 761 26.96 -12.49 -12.63
C ALA A 761 27.90 -12.67 -11.43
N HIS A 762 27.79 -13.79 -10.72
CA HIS A 762 28.72 -14.19 -9.64
C HIS A 762 30.08 -14.68 -10.20
N TYR A 763 30.84 -13.77 -10.79
CA TYR A 763 32.15 -14.01 -11.37
C TYR A 763 33.09 -12.82 -11.04
N ASN A 764 34.31 -13.14 -10.59
CA ASN A 764 35.25 -12.17 -10.01
C ASN A 764 34.58 -11.28 -8.96
N ASP A 765 34.61 -9.96 -9.16
CA ASP A 765 34.09 -8.91 -8.29
C ASP A 765 32.78 -8.30 -8.81
N TYR A 766 32.17 -8.83 -9.87
CA TYR A 766 31.07 -8.13 -10.58
C TYR A 766 29.88 -7.83 -9.68
N VAL A 767 29.52 -8.75 -8.76
CA VAL A 767 28.46 -8.52 -7.77
C VAL A 767 28.82 -7.39 -6.81
N THR A 768 30.09 -7.29 -6.40
CA THR A 768 30.60 -6.20 -5.57
C THR A 768 30.49 -4.87 -6.31
N LEU A 769 30.80 -4.86 -7.61
CA LEU A 769 30.68 -3.67 -8.48
C LEU A 769 29.22 -3.27 -8.70
N ASN A 770 28.32 -4.24 -8.87
CA ASN A 770 26.89 -4.01 -8.98
C ASN A 770 26.33 -3.36 -7.71
N ALA A 771 26.72 -3.86 -6.54
CA ALA A 771 26.33 -3.26 -5.26
C ALA A 771 26.87 -1.82 -5.08
N ALA A 772 28.14 -1.59 -5.46
CA ALA A 772 28.72 -0.24 -5.44
C ALA A 772 28.01 0.72 -6.41
N THR A 773 27.59 0.22 -7.57
CA THR A 773 26.82 0.99 -8.57
C THR A 773 25.47 1.43 -8.01
N GLY A 774 24.72 0.52 -7.37
CA GLY A 774 23.45 0.86 -6.73
C GLY A 774 23.59 1.95 -5.68
N LYS A 775 24.54 1.80 -4.75
CA LYS A 775 24.81 2.81 -3.72
C LYS A 775 25.20 4.19 -4.28
N LEU A 776 25.98 4.21 -5.36
CA LEU A 776 26.30 5.46 -6.04
C LEU A 776 25.05 6.12 -6.63
N PHE A 777 24.18 5.35 -7.29
CA PHE A 777 22.94 5.88 -7.86
C PHE A 777 22.01 6.45 -6.78
N ASP A 778 21.87 5.78 -5.63
CA ASP A 778 21.11 6.31 -4.50
C ASP A 778 21.62 7.69 -4.08
N MET A 779 22.95 7.85 -3.95
CA MET A 779 23.57 9.13 -3.58
C MET A 779 23.45 10.20 -4.68
N VAL A 780 23.57 9.81 -5.95
CA VAL A 780 23.41 10.70 -7.12
C VAL A 780 21.99 11.24 -7.19
N THR A 781 20.98 10.37 -7.03
CA THR A 781 19.56 10.75 -7.00
C THR A 781 19.29 11.68 -5.82
N ARG A 782 19.80 11.36 -4.63
CA ARG A 782 19.67 12.21 -3.43
C ARG A 782 20.26 13.62 -3.65
N ALA A 783 21.34 13.76 -4.42
CA ALA A 783 21.93 15.05 -4.75
C ALA A 783 21.24 15.80 -5.91
N GLY A 784 20.16 15.24 -6.48
CA GLY A 784 19.48 15.77 -7.66
C GLY A 784 20.39 15.83 -8.88
N LEU A 785 21.24 14.81 -9.06
CA LEU A 785 22.05 14.59 -10.24
C LEU A 785 21.46 13.44 -11.08
N ARG A 786 21.89 13.32 -12.34
CA ARG A 786 21.42 12.27 -13.26
C ARG A 786 22.41 11.11 -13.36
N PHE A 787 21.97 9.96 -13.88
CA PHE A 787 22.87 8.84 -14.15
C PHE A 787 22.54 8.04 -15.41
N ALA A 788 23.54 7.34 -15.93
CA ALA A 788 23.40 6.36 -16.99
C ALA A 788 24.39 5.21 -16.80
N LEU A 789 24.08 4.03 -17.35
CA LEU A 789 24.97 2.88 -17.34
C LEU A 789 25.87 2.83 -18.58
N CYS A 790 27.10 2.39 -18.37
CA CYS A 790 28.04 1.94 -19.41
C CYS A 790 28.29 0.44 -19.25
N TYR A 791 27.57 -0.39 -20.01
CA TYR A 791 27.66 -1.84 -19.91
C TYR A 791 28.96 -2.38 -20.54
N GLU A 792 29.71 -3.13 -19.75
CA GLU A 792 30.98 -3.75 -20.15
C GLU A 792 30.74 -5.16 -20.71
N ASP A 793 30.30 -5.28 -21.96
CA ASP A 793 30.01 -6.59 -22.59
C ASP A 793 31.24 -7.52 -22.70
N ARG A 794 32.43 -7.00 -22.43
CA ARG A 794 33.66 -7.77 -22.28
C ARG A 794 33.60 -8.76 -21.11
N THR A 795 32.79 -8.49 -20.08
CA THR A 795 32.59 -9.40 -18.96
C THR A 795 32.01 -10.74 -19.43
N VAL A 796 31.04 -10.70 -20.35
CA VAL A 796 30.49 -11.88 -21.02
C VAL A 796 31.59 -12.62 -21.80
N MET A 797 32.43 -11.90 -22.55
CA MET A 797 33.57 -12.51 -23.25
C MET A 797 34.54 -13.22 -22.29
N ASN A 798 34.83 -12.64 -21.13
CA ASN A 798 35.71 -13.24 -20.13
C ASN A 798 35.11 -14.55 -19.58
N MET A 799 33.82 -14.53 -19.23
CA MET A 799 33.10 -15.71 -18.76
C MET A 799 33.03 -16.83 -19.83
N VAL A 800 32.85 -16.47 -21.10
CA VAL A 800 32.91 -17.43 -22.21
C VAL A 800 34.31 -18.02 -22.39
N ASN A 801 35.35 -17.19 -22.34
CA ASN A 801 36.74 -17.63 -22.49
C ASN A 801 37.17 -18.58 -21.37
N ASP A 802 36.66 -18.37 -20.15
CA ASP A 802 36.91 -19.23 -19.00
C ASP A 802 35.98 -20.46 -18.94
N GLY A 803 35.11 -20.64 -19.94
CA GLY A 803 34.20 -21.78 -20.03
C GLY A 803 33.07 -21.75 -19.01
N ARG A 804 32.75 -20.59 -18.43
CA ARG A 804 31.59 -20.37 -17.55
C ARG A 804 30.29 -20.24 -18.33
N LEU A 805 30.37 -19.64 -19.53
CA LEU A 805 29.24 -19.50 -20.45
C LEU A 805 29.52 -20.20 -21.78
N THR A 806 28.45 -20.72 -22.39
CA THR A 806 28.43 -21.14 -23.79
C THR A 806 27.98 -19.98 -24.67
N ALA A 807 28.05 -20.11 -26.00
CA ALA A 807 27.55 -19.08 -26.91
C ALA A 807 26.04 -18.84 -26.78
N GLU A 808 25.26 -19.86 -26.40
CA GLU A 808 23.80 -19.75 -26.19
C GLU A 808 23.51 -19.00 -24.88
N THR A 809 24.08 -19.48 -23.77
CA THR A 809 23.91 -18.87 -22.44
C THR A 809 24.56 -17.50 -22.30
N ALA A 810 25.43 -17.10 -23.23
CA ALA A 810 25.99 -15.74 -23.26
C ALA A 810 24.95 -14.69 -23.68
N PHE A 811 24.01 -15.04 -24.56
CA PHE A 811 22.90 -14.14 -24.90
C PHE A 811 21.90 -14.03 -23.75
N GLU A 812 21.60 -15.17 -23.11
CA GLU A 812 20.76 -15.20 -21.90
C GLU A 812 21.36 -14.32 -20.81
N GLN A 813 22.66 -14.43 -20.53
CA GLN A 813 23.32 -13.56 -19.53
C GLN A 813 23.19 -12.07 -19.87
N GLY A 814 23.34 -11.70 -21.15
CA GLY A 814 23.15 -10.30 -21.56
C GLY A 814 21.71 -9.83 -21.39
N GLN A 815 20.73 -10.70 -21.71
CA GLN A 815 19.31 -10.43 -21.48
C GLN A 815 19.01 -10.26 -19.99
N ASP A 816 19.54 -11.13 -19.14
CA ASP A 816 19.36 -11.09 -17.69
C ASP A 816 19.95 -9.81 -17.11
N ASP A 817 21.18 -9.45 -17.50
CA ASP A 817 21.83 -8.22 -17.09
C ASP A 817 20.98 -6.99 -17.48
N LEU A 818 20.56 -6.87 -18.74
CA LEU A 818 19.79 -5.68 -19.13
C LEU A 818 18.36 -5.69 -18.59
N THR A 819 17.76 -6.86 -18.35
CA THR A 819 16.46 -6.97 -17.66
C THR A 819 16.59 -6.47 -16.23
N TYR A 820 17.66 -6.86 -15.53
CA TYR A 820 17.98 -6.33 -14.21
C TYR A 820 18.11 -4.80 -14.23
N ALA A 821 18.91 -4.25 -15.16
CA ALA A 821 19.04 -2.80 -15.30
C ALA A 821 17.70 -2.11 -15.65
N GLY A 822 16.86 -2.76 -16.46
CA GLY A 822 15.51 -2.30 -16.79
C GLY A 822 14.60 -2.18 -15.58
N GLN A 823 14.60 -3.20 -14.73
CA GLN A 823 13.77 -3.27 -13.53
C GLN A 823 14.25 -2.33 -12.41
N HIS A 824 15.56 -2.11 -12.30
CA HIS A 824 16.13 -1.37 -11.16
C HIS A 824 16.38 0.11 -11.49
N TRP A 825 16.75 0.45 -12.72
CA TRP A 825 17.35 1.76 -13.02
C TRP A 825 16.75 2.48 -14.24
N PHE A 826 16.32 1.79 -15.30
CA PHE A 826 15.84 2.48 -16.50
C PHE A 826 14.54 3.27 -16.32
N GLY A 827 13.75 2.92 -15.30
CA GLY A 827 12.51 3.63 -14.93
C GLY A 827 12.71 4.78 -13.94
N ASP A 828 13.94 5.02 -13.46
CA ASP A 828 14.23 6.09 -12.50
C ASP A 828 14.19 7.47 -13.20
N ASP A 829 13.56 8.46 -12.58
CA ASP A 829 13.45 9.83 -13.10
C ASP A 829 14.82 10.52 -13.30
N ALA A 830 15.83 10.12 -12.52
CA ALA A 830 17.20 10.59 -12.65
C ALA A 830 17.98 9.86 -13.77
N TYR A 831 17.45 8.77 -14.34
CA TYR A 831 18.08 8.07 -15.45
C TYR A 831 18.06 8.92 -16.73
N VAL A 832 19.20 9.02 -17.43
CA VAL A 832 19.29 9.85 -18.64
C VAL A 832 18.55 9.17 -19.80
N THR A 833 17.59 9.87 -20.39
CA THR A 833 16.79 9.39 -21.53
C THR A 833 16.96 10.25 -22.79
N TYR A 834 16.69 9.66 -23.96
CA TYR A 834 16.59 10.33 -25.25
C TYR A 834 15.34 9.84 -25.99
N GLU A 835 14.43 10.76 -26.32
CA GLU A 835 13.12 10.43 -26.93
C GLU A 835 12.36 9.34 -26.15
N ASN A 836 12.29 9.49 -24.81
CA ASN A 836 11.69 8.55 -23.86
C ASN A 836 12.32 7.15 -23.86
N ARG A 837 13.56 7.00 -24.34
CA ARG A 837 14.33 5.75 -24.25
C ARG A 837 15.52 5.92 -23.31
N PRO A 838 15.80 4.98 -22.40
CA PRO A 838 16.97 5.04 -21.54
C PRO A 838 18.25 5.02 -22.39
N LEU A 839 19.20 5.90 -22.11
CA LEU A 839 20.51 5.84 -22.74
C LEU A 839 21.31 4.69 -22.13
N LEU A 840 21.84 3.81 -22.99
CA LEU A 840 22.73 2.73 -22.57
C LEU A 840 24.06 2.89 -23.28
N PHE A 841 25.09 3.25 -22.51
CA PHE A 841 26.46 3.23 -22.99
C PHE A 841 26.98 1.80 -22.99
N VAL A 842 27.92 1.52 -23.89
CA VAL A 842 28.63 0.24 -23.94
C VAL A 842 30.10 0.52 -24.18
N PHE A 843 30.93 0.03 -23.27
CA PHE A 843 32.39 0.10 -23.38
C PHE A 843 32.89 -0.97 -24.38
N GLY A 844 32.57 -0.73 -25.65
CA GLY A 844 32.71 -1.71 -26.72
C GLY A 844 31.85 -1.33 -27.92
N PRO A 845 31.13 -2.28 -28.55
CA PRO A 845 30.94 -3.68 -28.14
C PRO A 845 32.14 -4.59 -28.42
N THR A 846 32.45 -5.49 -27.48
CA THR A 846 33.55 -6.46 -27.53
C THR A 846 33.05 -7.89 -27.79
N TYR A 847 31.90 -8.29 -27.26
CA TYR A 847 31.30 -9.62 -27.45
C TYR A 847 30.10 -9.58 -28.42
N PHE A 848 29.14 -8.67 -28.18
CA PHE A 848 27.91 -8.55 -28.96
C PHE A 848 28.11 -7.60 -30.16
N ARG A 849 28.55 -8.16 -31.29
CA ARG A 849 29.11 -7.41 -32.43
C ARG A 849 28.18 -7.29 -33.62
N GLN A 850 26.92 -7.68 -33.53
CA GLN A 850 25.94 -7.48 -34.61
C GLN A 850 24.74 -6.68 -34.10
N PRO A 851 24.09 -5.86 -34.94
CA PRO A 851 22.83 -5.21 -34.57
C PRO A 851 21.76 -6.21 -34.07
N SER A 852 21.75 -7.43 -34.63
CA SER A 852 20.85 -8.49 -34.19
C SER A 852 21.13 -8.99 -32.78
N ASP A 853 22.37 -8.84 -32.30
CA ASP A 853 22.75 -9.29 -30.96
C ASP A 853 22.08 -8.38 -29.93
N TRP A 854 22.22 -7.07 -30.09
CA TRP A 854 21.57 -6.07 -29.24
C TRP A 854 20.04 -6.12 -29.32
N ALA A 855 19.48 -6.34 -30.52
CA ALA A 855 18.04 -6.56 -30.66
C ALA A 855 17.55 -7.79 -29.86
N ALA A 856 18.34 -8.87 -29.81
CA ALA A 856 18.02 -10.04 -29.00
C ALA A 856 18.16 -9.75 -27.50
N ILE A 857 19.20 -9.03 -27.09
CA ILE A 857 19.42 -8.66 -25.68
C ILE A 857 18.29 -7.78 -25.14
N PHE A 858 17.80 -6.82 -25.94
CA PHE A 858 16.72 -5.92 -25.54
C PHE A 858 15.31 -6.54 -25.59
N THR A 859 15.16 -7.81 -26.00
CA THR A 859 13.84 -8.40 -26.27
C THR A 859 12.92 -8.47 -25.04
N ASN A 860 13.50 -8.50 -23.83
CA ASN A 860 12.75 -8.60 -22.57
C ASN A 860 12.50 -7.24 -21.90
N LEU A 861 12.83 -6.14 -22.57
CA LEU A 861 12.65 -4.78 -22.04
C LEU A 861 11.39 -4.14 -22.59
N ASP A 862 10.61 -3.48 -21.74
CA ASP A 862 9.40 -2.75 -22.13
C ASP A 862 9.71 -1.59 -23.08
N THR A 863 10.82 -0.88 -22.81
CA THR A 863 11.33 0.19 -23.65
C THR A 863 12.75 -0.13 -24.10
N GLN A 864 12.96 -0.20 -25.42
CA GLN A 864 14.26 -0.48 -25.99
C GLN A 864 15.24 0.69 -25.74
N PRO A 865 16.40 0.47 -25.10
CA PRO A 865 17.39 1.51 -24.85
C PRO A 865 17.97 2.12 -26.14
N ALA A 866 18.34 3.40 -26.04
CA ALA A 866 19.12 4.09 -27.05
C ALA A 866 20.61 3.81 -26.81
N LEU A 867 21.17 2.94 -27.66
CA LEU A 867 22.53 2.44 -27.53
C LEU A 867 23.60 3.49 -27.92
N ILE A 868 24.61 3.66 -27.08
CA ILE A 868 25.76 4.55 -27.29
C ILE A 868 27.05 3.72 -27.19
N THR A 869 27.89 3.71 -28.23
CA THR A 869 29.05 2.80 -28.29
C THR A 869 30.39 3.50 -28.23
N LEU A 870 31.41 2.84 -27.69
CA LEU A 870 32.79 3.33 -27.70
C LEU A 870 33.29 3.55 -29.13
N ASP A 871 33.92 4.70 -29.36
CA ASP A 871 34.38 5.18 -30.67
C ASP A 871 33.25 5.18 -31.72
N GLN A 872 33.56 4.99 -33.01
CA GLN A 872 32.58 5.03 -34.11
C GLN A 872 32.08 3.67 -34.51
N ASN A 873 31.77 2.85 -33.52
CA ASN A 873 31.17 1.54 -33.69
C ASN A 873 29.67 1.59 -34.07
N MET A 874 29.30 2.56 -34.92
CA MET A 874 27.92 2.84 -35.38
C MET A 874 27.30 1.71 -36.21
N SER A 875 28.11 0.75 -36.67
CA SER A 875 27.63 -0.42 -37.45
C SER A 875 26.70 -1.35 -36.66
N PHE A 876 26.52 -1.12 -35.35
CA PHE A 876 25.71 -1.95 -34.46
C PHE A 876 24.28 -1.42 -34.21
N GLY A 877 23.84 -0.41 -34.97
CA GLY A 877 22.53 0.23 -34.76
C GLY A 877 22.49 1.22 -33.60
N ALA A 878 23.66 1.66 -33.13
CA ALA A 878 23.82 2.66 -32.09
C ALA A 878 23.29 4.03 -32.54
N LEU A 879 22.73 4.78 -31.58
CA LEU A 879 22.29 6.17 -31.75
C LEU A 879 23.48 7.10 -31.99
N ALA A 880 24.53 6.94 -31.19
CA ALA A 880 25.77 7.69 -31.30
C ALA A 880 26.97 6.87 -30.81
N GLY A 881 28.16 7.42 -31.00
CA GLY A 881 29.38 6.91 -30.38
C GLY A 881 30.03 7.97 -29.51
N TYR A 882 30.97 7.58 -28.66
CA TYR A 882 31.74 8.49 -27.80
C TYR A 882 33.25 8.23 -27.91
N PRO A 883 34.12 9.27 -27.89
CA PRO A 883 35.57 9.08 -27.98
C PRO A 883 36.18 8.70 -26.62
N TRP A 884 37.35 8.06 -26.64
CA TRP A 884 38.16 7.74 -25.45
C TRP A 884 39.61 8.18 -25.69
N PRO A 885 40.45 8.38 -24.65
CA PRO A 885 41.89 8.61 -24.85
C PRO A 885 42.52 7.60 -25.83
N PRO A 886 43.02 8.04 -27.01
CA PRO A 886 43.42 7.13 -28.10
C PRO A 886 44.85 6.62 -27.89
N MET A 887 45.14 6.06 -26.71
CA MET A 887 46.50 5.74 -26.28
C MET A 887 47.17 4.65 -27.12
N GLN A 888 46.39 3.84 -27.85
CA GLN A 888 46.95 2.88 -28.81
C GLN A 888 47.72 3.59 -29.94
N MET A 889 47.44 4.87 -30.22
CA MET A 889 48.17 5.69 -31.19
C MET A 889 49.54 6.18 -30.69
N ALA A 890 49.79 6.12 -29.38
CA ALA A 890 51.05 6.54 -28.76
C ALA A 890 52.16 5.49 -28.92
N GLY A 891 51.78 4.22 -29.10
CA GLY A 891 52.73 3.12 -29.32
C GLY A 891 53.67 2.87 -28.13
N GLY A 892 53.22 3.15 -26.90
CA GLY A 892 54.02 3.02 -25.68
C GLY A 892 54.92 4.24 -25.37
N ALA A 893 54.69 5.38 -26.01
CA ALA A 893 55.42 6.63 -25.80
C ALA A 893 54.47 7.81 -25.54
N GLU A 894 54.93 9.05 -25.68
CA GLU A 894 54.09 10.25 -25.56
C GLU A 894 53.08 10.35 -26.72
N LEU A 895 51.80 10.59 -26.40
CA LEU A 895 50.79 10.97 -27.38
C LEU A 895 50.81 12.49 -27.60
N PHE A 896 51.44 12.94 -28.69
CA PHE A 896 51.55 14.38 -28.96
C PHE A 896 50.19 15.06 -29.22
N PRO A 897 49.99 16.31 -28.77
CA PRO A 897 48.73 17.05 -28.92
C PRO A 897 48.17 17.09 -30.35
N ALA A 898 49.02 17.21 -31.37
CA ALA A 898 48.58 17.23 -32.76
C ALA A 898 47.96 15.90 -33.23
N VAL A 899 48.38 14.77 -32.65
CA VAL A 899 47.81 13.45 -32.93
C VAL A 899 46.45 13.30 -32.27
N LEU A 900 46.34 13.74 -31.01
CA LEU A 900 45.09 13.80 -30.26
C LEU A 900 44.04 14.67 -30.98
N GLU A 901 44.43 15.89 -31.36
CA GLU A 901 43.58 16.82 -32.11
C GLU A 901 43.10 16.20 -33.44
N SER A 902 44.01 15.59 -34.19
CA SER A 902 43.68 14.89 -35.45
C SER A 902 42.76 13.67 -35.28
N TYR A 903 42.77 13.03 -34.10
CA TYR A 903 41.85 11.95 -33.75
C TYR A 903 40.46 12.53 -33.42
N LEU A 904 40.37 13.50 -32.52
CA LEU A 904 39.11 14.11 -32.10
C LEU A 904 38.42 14.86 -33.25
N GLU A 905 39.14 15.61 -34.09
CA GLU A 905 38.56 16.25 -35.28
C GLU A 905 37.95 15.23 -36.25
N ARG A 906 38.61 14.09 -36.41
CA ARG A 906 38.10 13.00 -37.27
C ARG A 906 36.89 12.35 -36.63
N PHE A 907 36.92 12.18 -35.31
CA PHE A 907 35.80 11.66 -34.55
C PHE A 907 34.58 12.56 -34.78
N TYR A 908 34.67 13.84 -34.40
CA TYR A 908 33.55 14.77 -34.47
C TYR A 908 33.03 15.02 -35.90
N ARG A 909 33.92 15.03 -36.91
CA ARG A 909 33.50 15.14 -38.32
C ARG A 909 32.56 14.02 -38.76
N ASN A 910 32.75 12.81 -38.24
CA ASN A 910 31.87 11.70 -38.58
C ASN A 910 30.65 11.65 -37.64
N ALA A 911 30.78 12.09 -36.37
CA ALA A 911 29.68 12.20 -35.42
C ALA A 911 28.59 13.20 -35.88
N GLN A 912 28.97 14.32 -36.51
CA GLN A 912 28.06 15.32 -37.09
C GLN A 912 27.11 14.80 -38.19
N ARG A 913 27.17 13.51 -38.54
CA ARG A 913 26.21 12.87 -39.46
C ARG A 913 24.98 12.30 -38.74
N GLY A 914 24.99 12.25 -37.41
CA GLY A 914 23.86 11.81 -36.58
C GLY A 914 23.11 12.99 -35.95
N ASP A 915 21.94 12.69 -35.39
CA ASP A 915 21.05 13.66 -34.72
C ASP A 915 21.35 13.83 -33.21
N PHE A 916 22.31 13.06 -32.68
CA PHE A 916 22.76 13.08 -31.28
C PHE A 916 24.28 12.93 -31.21
N ILE A 917 24.97 13.78 -30.43
CA ILE A 917 26.43 13.84 -30.34
C ILE A 917 26.88 13.66 -28.90
N VAL A 918 27.72 12.65 -28.66
CA VAL A 918 28.43 12.47 -27.40
C VAL A 918 29.91 12.82 -27.59
N GLY A 919 30.38 13.83 -26.85
CA GLY A 919 31.79 14.20 -26.78
C GLY A 919 32.45 13.67 -25.52
N SER A 920 33.78 13.69 -25.49
CA SER A 920 34.55 13.37 -24.27
C SER A 920 35.61 14.42 -24.00
N ALA A 921 35.86 14.68 -22.71
CA ALA A 921 36.95 15.49 -22.20
C ALA A 921 37.74 14.71 -21.16
N PHE A 922 39.06 14.80 -21.19
CA PHE A 922 39.94 14.07 -20.27
C PHE A 922 41.18 14.88 -19.91
N PRO A 923 41.68 14.76 -18.67
CA PRO A 923 42.78 15.59 -18.18
C PRO A 923 44.15 15.15 -18.71
N GLY A 924 44.31 13.86 -19.02
CA GLY A 924 45.58 13.26 -19.44
C GLY A 924 45.45 11.74 -19.42
N PHE A 925 46.58 11.05 -19.49
CA PHE A 925 46.67 9.60 -19.31
C PHE A 925 48.08 9.26 -18.86
N TYR A 926 48.25 8.56 -17.74
CA TYR A 926 49.55 8.08 -17.31
C TYR A 926 49.40 6.79 -16.49
N ASP A 927 49.50 5.66 -17.18
CA ASP A 927 49.24 4.36 -16.58
C ASP A 927 50.35 3.87 -15.63
N ILE A 928 49.96 3.00 -14.70
CA ILE A 928 50.87 2.31 -13.76
C ILE A 928 51.22 0.88 -14.24
N TYR A 929 50.70 0.43 -15.39
CA TYR A 929 50.65 -0.99 -15.74
C TYR A 929 52.03 -1.64 -15.90
N GLU A 930 53.01 -0.90 -16.46
CA GLU A 930 54.38 -1.42 -16.61
C GLU A 930 55.08 -1.55 -15.25
N GLN A 931 54.86 -0.58 -14.36
CA GLN A 931 55.40 -0.59 -13.00
C GLN A 931 54.77 -1.71 -12.16
N ALA A 932 53.46 -1.96 -12.34
CA ALA A 932 52.74 -3.06 -11.72
C ALA A 932 53.10 -4.43 -12.31
N GLY A 933 53.68 -4.48 -13.51
CA GLY A 933 53.96 -5.73 -14.22
C GLY A 933 52.74 -6.40 -14.87
N VAL A 934 51.64 -5.66 -15.05
CA VAL A 934 50.39 -6.14 -15.68
C VAL A 934 50.58 -6.26 -17.21
N ARG A 935 51.19 -5.24 -17.83
CA ARG A 935 51.53 -5.19 -19.27
C ARG A 935 52.50 -4.06 -19.57
N SER A 936 52.96 -3.97 -20.82
CA SER A 936 53.66 -2.77 -21.30
C SER A 936 52.71 -1.56 -21.23
N SER A 937 53.25 -0.41 -20.83
CA SER A 937 52.52 0.86 -20.79
C SER A 937 51.94 1.19 -22.16
N TYR A 938 50.75 1.81 -22.15
CA TYR A 938 50.15 2.35 -23.37
C TYR A 938 50.84 3.63 -23.84
N GLY A 939 51.68 4.23 -22.99
CA GLY A 939 52.29 5.53 -23.17
C GLY A 939 51.73 6.54 -22.18
N PHE A 940 51.95 7.81 -22.43
CA PHE A 940 51.36 8.89 -21.62
C PHE A 940 50.83 10.03 -22.50
N LEU A 941 49.78 10.67 -22.04
CA LEU A 941 49.25 11.93 -22.57
C LEU A 941 49.43 12.98 -21.47
N ASP A 942 50.34 13.91 -21.70
CA ASP A 942 50.67 14.97 -20.74
C ASP A 942 49.43 15.83 -20.43
N ALA A 943 49.14 16.00 -19.14
CA ALA A 943 48.04 16.84 -18.69
C ALA A 943 48.24 18.32 -19.00
N ARG A 944 49.51 18.75 -19.20
CA ARG A 944 49.90 20.12 -19.54
C ARG A 944 49.26 21.15 -18.60
N ASP A 945 49.30 20.86 -17.30
CA ASP A 945 48.71 21.70 -16.25
C ASP A 945 47.21 21.96 -16.48
N GLY A 946 46.48 20.93 -16.92
CA GLY A 946 45.04 20.99 -17.23
C GLY A 946 44.71 21.52 -18.63
N GLU A 947 45.68 21.95 -19.43
CA GLU A 947 45.43 22.41 -20.80
C GLU A 947 44.90 21.29 -21.70
N THR A 948 45.25 20.02 -21.43
CA THR A 948 44.66 18.88 -22.14
C THR A 948 43.16 18.73 -21.84
N LEU A 949 42.73 18.93 -20.59
CA LEU A 949 41.30 18.96 -20.24
C LEU A 949 40.60 20.12 -20.94
N ARG A 950 41.15 21.33 -20.86
CA ARG A 950 40.58 22.53 -21.52
C ARG A 950 40.43 22.32 -23.02
N GLN A 951 41.46 21.80 -23.67
CA GLN A 951 41.45 21.54 -25.11
C GLN A 951 40.38 20.50 -25.49
N THR A 952 40.34 19.35 -24.82
CA THR A 952 39.39 18.28 -25.16
C THR A 952 37.94 18.68 -24.85
N LEU A 953 37.72 19.38 -23.73
CA LEU A 953 36.42 19.94 -23.35
C LEU A 953 35.94 21.00 -24.34
N SER A 954 36.79 21.98 -24.67
CA SER A 954 36.47 23.01 -25.66
C SER A 954 36.14 22.39 -27.03
N MET A 955 36.93 21.41 -27.47
CA MET A 955 36.65 20.69 -28.72
C MET A 955 35.29 19.97 -28.69
N ALA A 956 34.85 19.41 -27.56
CA ALA A 956 33.53 18.78 -27.44
C ALA A 956 32.40 19.82 -27.49
N LEU A 957 32.54 20.92 -26.74
CA LEU A 957 31.55 22.00 -26.66
C LEU A 957 31.37 22.74 -27.99
N GLU A 958 32.43 22.97 -28.75
CA GLU A 958 32.38 23.59 -30.08
C GLU A 958 31.53 22.78 -31.08
N GLN A 959 31.35 21.48 -30.85
CA GLN A 959 30.52 20.61 -31.70
C GLN A 959 29.04 20.63 -31.32
N ARG A 960 28.67 21.35 -30.25
CA ARG A 960 27.32 21.30 -29.67
C ARG A 960 26.93 19.87 -29.31
N ALA A 961 27.80 19.18 -28.59
CA ALA A 961 27.46 17.88 -28.05
C ALA A 961 26.20 17.97 -27.18
N ASP A 962 25.39 16.90 -27.17
CA ASP A 962 24.24 16.75 -26.27
C ASP A 962 24.70 16.27 -24.90
N ILE A 963 25.74 15.43 -24.88
CA ILE A 963 26.43 14.95 -23.69
C ILE A 963 27.93 15.15 -23.86
N VAL A 964 28.59 15.70 -22.85
CA VAL A 964 30.06 15.64 -22.71
C VAL A 964 30.39 14.74 -21.55
N GLN A 965 31.00 13.60 -21.86
CA GLN A 965 31.53 12.67 -20.88
C GLN A 965 32.89 13.16 -20.35
N LEU A 966 33.02 13.27 -19.05
CA LEU A 966 34.26 13.63 -18.36
C LEU A 966 35.00 12.34 -17.99
N VAL A 967 36.06 12.03 -18.73
CA VAL A 967 36.82 10.78 -18.69
C VAL A 967 38.09 11.00 -17.86
N THR A 968 38.28 10.36 -16.72
CA THR A 968 37.30 9.66 -15.88
C THR A 968 37.19 10.41 -14.55
N TRP A 969 36.17 10.12 -13.74
CA TRP A 969 36.13 10.62 -12.38
C TRP A 969 37.32 10.07 -11.58
N ASN A 970 37.48 8.74 -11.54
CA ASN A 970 38.34 8.09 -10.56
C ASN A 970 39.20 6.93 -11.10
N ASP A 971 39.53 6.84 -12.39
CA ASP A 971 40.45 5.79 -12.86
C ASP A 971 41.92 6.12 -12.56
N TYR A 972 42.34 5.71 -11.35
CA TYR A 972 43.70 5.85 -10.84
C TYR A 972 44.74 4.97 -11.56
N GLY A 973 44.32 3.82 -12.10
CA GLY A 973 45.24 2.88 -12.75
C GLY A 973 45.76 3.41 -14.09
N GLU A 974 44.91 4.16 -14.81
CA GLU A 974 45.24 4.80 -16.08
C GLU A 974 45.71 6.26 -15.95
N GLY A 975 45.60 6.87 -14.78
CA GLY A 975 46.01 8.26 -14.59
C GLY A 975 45.09 9.26 -15.29
N THR A 976 43.81 8.92 -15.47
CA THR A 976 42.81 9.75 -16.18
C THR A 976 41.83 10.45 -15.22
N MET A 977 42.03 10.30 -13.91
CA MET A 977 41.13 10.83 -12.88
C MET A 977 40.99 12.36 -12.91
N ILE A 978 39.75 12.81 -12.68
CA ILE A 978 39.36 14.21 -12.46
C ILE A 978 39.16 14.47 -10.96
N GLU A 979 38.85 13.42 -10.19
CA GLU A 979 38.78 13.46 -8.73
C GLU A 979 40.07 14.06 -8.14
N PRO A 980 39.97 14.97 -7.16
CA PRO A 980 41.13 15.62 -6.58
C PRO A 980 42.20 14.67 -6.02
N THR A 981 43.46 14.96 -6.36
CA THR A 981 44.65 14.24 -5.87
C THR A 981 45.62 15.19 -5.17
N ASP A 982 46.62 14.66 -4.46
CA ASP A 982 47.68 15.48 -3.85
C ASP A 982 48.45 16.31 -4.90
N GLU A 983 48.60 15.76 -6.10
CA GLU A 983 49.35 16.39 -7.20
C GLU A 983 48.54 17.46 -7.93
N THR A 984 47.23 17.29 -8.04
CA THR A 984 46.36 18.11 -8.88
C THR A 984 45.45 19.04 -8.09
N GLY A 985 45.22 18.74 -6.81
CA GLY A 985 44.24 19.45 -5.98
C GLY A 985 42.87 19.52 -6.65
N TYR A 986 42.26 20.70 -6.63
CA TYR A 986 40.94 20.94 -7.22
C TYR A 986 41.00 21.51 -8.64
N HIS A 987 42.19 21.60 -9.24
CA HIS A 987 42.43 22.34 -10.50
C HIS A 987 41.56 21.85 -11.67
N TYR A 988 41.33 20.54 -11.80
CA TYR A 988 40.46 20.01 -12.86
C TYR A 988 38.98 20.37 -12.63
N LEU A 989 38.52 20.43 -11.38
CA LEU A 989 37.17 20.87 -11.04
C LEU A 989 36.98 22.36 -11.30
N GLU A 990 38.00 23.19 -11.03
CA GLU A 990 38.02 24.62 -11.37
C GLU A 990 37.93 24.84 -12.89
N ILE A 991 38.57 23.98 -13.70
CA ILE A 991 38.44 24.00 -15.17
C ILE A 991 37.00 23.71 -15.59
N ILE A 992 36.36 22.71 -14.98
CA ILE A 992 34.97 22.33 -15.28
C ILE A 992 34.01 23.44 -14.85
N GLN A 993 34.21 24.05 -13.67
CA GLN A 993 33.42 25.21 -13.23
C GLN A 993 33.53 26.38 -14.21
N ALA A 994 34.73 26.67 -14.72
CA ALA A 994 34.94 27.73 -15.70
C ALA A 994 34.21 27.42 -17.02
N ALA A 995 34.30 26.19 -17.51
CA ALA A 995 33.57 25.76 -18.71
C ALA A 995 32.05 25.79 -18.50
N ARG A 996 31.57 25.39 -17.31
CA ARG A 996 30.16 25.44 -16.97
C ARG A 996 29.64 26.88 -16.95
N ARG A 997 30.41 27.82 -16.39
CA ARG A 997 30.07 29.25 -16.43
C ARG A 997 29.94 29.78 -17.86
N GLU A 998 30.77 29.31 -18.79
CA GLU A 998 30.67 29.70 -20.20
C GLU A 998 29.40 29.17 -20.88
N LEU A 999 28.84 28.06 -20.40
CA LEU A 999 27.61 27.44 -20.91
C LEU A 999 26.35 27.96 -20.21
N ASP A 1000 26.50 28.44 -18.98
CA ASP A 1000 25.42 28.80 -18.07
C ASP A 1000 25.82 30.04 -17.26
N ASP A 1001 25.39 31.21 -17.73
CA ASP A 1001 25.66 32.50 -17.09
C ASP A 1001 25.09 32.60 -15.66
N SER A 1002 24.22 31.67 -15.24
CA SER A 1002 23.68 31.62 -13.88
C SER A 1002 24.54 30.79 -12.91
N PHE A 1003 25.40 29.91 -13.43
CA PHE A 1003 26.29 29.10 -12.61
C PHE A 1003 27.43 29.98 -12.07
N GLU A 1004 27.54 30.17 -10.76
CA GLU A 1004 28.66 30.90 -10.16
C GLU A 1004 29.76 29.90 -9.77
N PRO A 1005 31.01 30.02 -10.30
CA PRO A 1005 32.13 29.19 -9.86
C PRO A 1005 32.41 29.35 -8.37
N MET A 1006 32.67 28.25 -7.66
CA MET A 1006 32.77 28.21 -6.20
C MET A 1006 34.06 27.55 -5.73
N GLU A 1007 35.21 28.14 -6.07
CA GLU A 1007 36.54 27.59 -5.72
C GLU A 1007 36.68 27.32 -4.20
N ASP A 1008 36.18 28.23 -3.36
CA ASP A 1008 36.27 28.09 -1.91
C ASP A 1008 35.37 26.97 -1.34
N HIS A 1009 34.29 26.60 -2.04
CA HIS A 1009 33.33 25.59 -1.58
C HIS A 1009 33.72 24.17 -1.97
N LEU A 1010 34.62 23.98 -2.94
CA LEU A 1010 35.12 22.66 -3.32
C LEU A 1010 35.80 21.91 -2.17
N ARG A 1011 36.19 22.61 -1.08
CA ARG A 1011 36.73 21.99 0.13
C ARG A 1011 35.67 21.54 1.15
N LEU A 1012 34.40 21.93 0.99
CA LEU A 1012 33.35 21.52 1.93
C LEU A 1012 33.14 20.00 1.96
N PRO A 1013 33.12 19.29 0.81
CA PRO A 1013 32.94 17.84 0.83
C PRO A 1013 34.05 17.11 1.59
N ILE A 1014 35.33 17.50 1.42
CA ILE A 1014 36.42 16.82 2.14
C ILE A 1014 36.34 17.09 3.65
N ASN A 1015 35.92 18.30 4.05
CA ASN A 1015 35.73 18.63 5.47
C ASN A 1015 34.58 17.82 6.08
N LEU A 1016 33.50 17.62 5.33
CA LEU A 1016 32.36 16.80 5.73
C LEU A 1016 32.78 15.33 5.87
N LEU A 1017 33.51 14.76 4.90
CA LEU A 1017 34.08 13.42 5.00
C LEU A 1017 34.95 13.25 6.25
N GLN A 1018 35.81 14.23 6.54
CA GLN A 1018 36.66 14.21 7.74
C GLN A 1018 35.84 14.27 9.03
N ALA A 1019 34.77 15.06 9.07
CA ALA A 1019 33.84 15.11 10.19
C ALA A 1019 33.13 13.76 10.38
N ARG A 1020 32.58 13.16 9.31
CA ARG A 1020 31.96 11.83 9.34
C ARG A 1020 32.90 10.78 9.93
N ARG A 1021 34.15 10.73 9.45
CA ARG A 1021 35.18 9.80 9.96
C ARG A 1021 35.56 10.08 11.41
N SER A 1022 35.55 11.34 11.85
CA SER A 1022 35.92 11.71 13.23
C SER A 1022 34.83 11.39 14.26
N TYR A 1023 33.58 11.33 13.81
CA TYR A 1023 32.39 11.08 14.62
C TYR A 1023 31.67 9.80 14.20
N GLU A 1024 32.42 8.82 13.71
CA GLU A 1024 31.90 7.50 13.34
C GLU A 1024 31.20 6.85 14.56
N GLY A 1025 29.91 6.55 14.42
CA GLY A 1025 29.07 5.99 15.49
C GLY A 1025 28.43 6.99 16.46
N ASP A 1026 28.59 8.31 16.26
CA ASP A 1026 27.85 9.34 17.00
C ASP A 1026 26.60 9.77 16.21
N GLU A 1027 25.46 9.14 16.49
CA GLU A 1027 24.19 9.38 15.78
C GLU A 1027 23.73 10.85 15.82
N VAL A 1028 23.99 11.55 16.94
CA VAL A 1028 23.56 12.94 17.13
C VAL A 1028 24.36 13.87 16.23
N VAL A 1029 25.68 13.69 16.17
CA VAL A 1029 26.53 14.47 15.27
C VAL A 1029 26.23 14.12 13.82
N ASN A 1030 26.06 12.84 13.48
CA ASN A 1030 25.77 12.43 12.11
C ASN A 1030 24.44 12.98 11.60
N THR A 1031 23.40 13.08 12.45
CA THR A 1031 22.15 13.77 12.07
C THR A 1031 22.38 15.23 11.68
N GLN A 1032 23.31 15.94 12.35
CA GLN A 1032 23.67 17.31 11.99
C GLN A 1032 24.50 17.37 10.71
N LEU A 1033 25.35 16.38 10.47
CA LEU A 1033 26.12 16.27 9.24
C LEU A 1033 25.24 15.90 8.03
N ASP A 1034 24.13 15.17 8.24
CA ASP A 1034 23.13 14.93 7.20
C ASP A 1034 22.51 16.25 6.74
N LEU A 1035 22.21 17.16 7.66
CA LEU A 1035 21.75 18.52 7.32
C LEU A 1035 22.81 19.29 6.52
N VAL A 1036 24.11 19.09 6.77
CA VAL A 1036 25.17 19.73 5.97
C VAL A 1036 25.09 19.29 4.51
N PHE A 1037 24.88 18.00 4.24
CA PHE A 1037 24.68 17.50 2.89
C PHE A 1037 23.49 18.21 2.21
N GLU A 1038 22.33 18.24 2.87
CA GLU A 1038 21.12 18.87 2.32
C GLU A 1038 21.32 20.37 2.05
N LEU A 1039 22.01 21.08 2.95
CA LEU A 1039 22.33 22.50 2.78
C LEU A 1039 23.29 22.74 1.61
N ILE A 1040 24.28 21.87 1.39
CA ILE A 1040 25.18 21.98 0.22
C ILE A 1040 24.40 21.73 -1.07
N VAL A 1041 23.52 20.73 -1.10
CA VAL A 1041 22.65 20.44 -2.27
C VAL A 1041 21.70 21.60 -2.57
N ALA A 1042 21.13 22.21 -1.54
CA ALA A 1042 20.24 23.39 -1.65
C ALA A 1042 20.98 24.71 -1.95
N GLY A 1043 22.31 24.73 -1.85
CA GLY A 1043 23.14 25.92 -2.10
C GLY A 1043 23.29 26.88 -0.91
N ASP A 1044 22.91 26.48 0.31
CA ASP A 1044 23.13 27.25 1.54
C ASP A 1044 24.48 26.93 2.20
N PHE A 1045 25.54 27.37 1.54
CA PHE A 1045 26.92 27.08 1.96
C PHE A 1045 27.32 27.75 3.27
N ALA A 1046 26.68 28.86 3.63
CA ALA A 1046 26.99 29.58 4.87
C ALA A 1046 26.53 28.76 6.08
N ALA A 1047 25.30 28.23 6.04
CA ALA A 1047 24.80 27.36 7.09
C ALA A 1047 25.58 26.04 7.17
N ALA A 1048 25.91 25.45 6.01
CA ALA A 1048 26.75 24.26 5.94
C ALA A 1048 28.12 24.48 6.61
N GLN A 1049 28.77 25.61 6.34
CA GLN A 1049 30.04 26.01 6.94
C GLN A 1049 29.94 26.23 8.46
N ASP A 1050 28.87 26.86 8.94
CA ASP A 1050 28.66 27.11 10.36
C ASP A 1050 28.53 25.80 11.16
N ILE A 1051 27.79 24.81 10.61
CA ILE A 1051 27.65 23.48 11.21
C ILE A 1051 29.00 22.74 11.17
N LEU A 1052 29.65 22.68 10.00
CA LEU A 1052 30.97 22.04 9.87
C LEU A 1052 32.03 22.68 10.79
N GLY A 1053 31.97 23.99 11.01
CA GLY A 1053 32.86 24.70 11.93
C GLY A 1053 32.73 24.24 13.38
N THR A 1054 31.60 23.65 13.76
CA THR A 1054 31.36 23.07 15.10
C THR A 1054 32.04 21.70 15.24
N TYR A 1055 32.13 20.92 14.16
CA TYR A 1055 32.56 19.52 14.15
C TYR A 1055 33.89 19.28 13.45
N SER A 1056 34.55 20.33 12.96
CA SER A 1056 35.88 20.20 12.36
C SER A 1056 36.92 19.81 13.42
N PRO A 1057 37.76 18.79 13.18
CA PRO A 1057 38.84 18.47 14.10
C PRO A 1057 39.80 19.66 14.26
N PRO A 1058 40.40 19.88 15.44
CA PRO A 1058 41.39 20.94 15.61
C PRO A 1058 42.62 20.66 14.73
N ASN A 1059 43.01 21.66 13.93
CA ASN A 1059 44.23 21.67 13.10
C ASN A 1059 45.48 21.17 13.84
#